data_AF-A0A7W8YKI3-F1
#
_entry.id   AF-A0A7W8YKI3-F1
#
_cell.length_a   1.000
_cell.length_b   1.000
_cell.length_c   1.000
_cell.angle_alpha   90.00
_cell.angle_beta   90.00
_cell.angle_gamma   90.00
#
_symmetry.space_group_name_H-M   'P 1'
#
loop_
_entity.id
_entity.type
_entity.pdbx_description
1 polymer ?
#
loop_
_entity_poly.entity_id
_entity_poly.type
_entity_poly.pdbx_seq_one_letter_code
_entity_poly.pdbx_strand_id
1 'polypeptide(L)'
;MIPFRNSPSHYLGARLPWRGVLLPMLWSLLLLLTLAAAPAWSQPTDDAASADQSLDVLRKQITTIQTTLDGDADVPDAALSQMKADALAAGAEADKLAASLAPDLASVKARLAELGTPAAGTKEAPDVAAQRSQLDKASSALDAQVKLARLLSVEATQASEQVSTVRRAQLQARLGERTASILAGSFWKQLHGELPQNWQRLQTLGKELSDAARQTPLPTWGGILAGMVLGIIASLWASRYLLVVTATRVPHGRLRRSLHALAVILLALATPGLIAELLALGLRWDDHLSDKTDAFISSLVGIICFAGFTAGLGHALLSAKRASWRLLPLSDALALRMRRYPGVFAFVVVIVWATERITIVINAGLSTAVAVNCIVALLLGLTVAFGLLRAERCWRRVQAADPASPATPLWLRGVVLVLWLTLAASLISLLVGYVAFGSFVAKQIAWVIVVVCSTYLLTVLIDDICMLLASTPPPPDVENPVLATPKARDQAAVLLSGIGRAIVVLLALMLLLAPFGEGPGELFHRVGKLQDGLSIGAVAIRPAAVIQALLVLVVAYVGIGLFKRWLQNSYLPTTSLDAGMQVSFLTLFGYAGGVTAVALALSAAGIGLERIAWVASALSVGIGFGLQAVVQNFVSGLILLAERPVKVGDWVSLGGVEGDIRRINVRATEIQMGDRSTVIVPNSEFITKTVRNVTHASPLGLVQIKLPLPLSTDAEAARALILATFVDNPDILDTPAPSVQLDGIDNSYLMFNATGYASSPRLTYGIRSSLLFELLKRLRAAEMPISKPSTMVLSTLPATSAIAPEPAPAAPPVPPLTS
;
A
#
# COMPACT_ATOMS: atom_id res chain seq x y z
N MET A 1 -10.59 -24.60 -54.09
CA MET A 1 -11.32 -23.54 -54.80
C MET A 1 -12.78 -23.94 -54.87
N ILE A 2 -13.62 -23.33 -54.03
CA ILE A 2 -15.09 -23.22 -54.16
C ILE A 2 -15.41 -21.84 -53.53
N PRO A 3 -16.07 -20.90 -54.24
CA PRO A 3 -16.20 -19.53 -53.76
C PRO A 3 -17.41 -19.38 -52.83
N PHE A 4 -17.20 -18.81 -51.64
CA PHE A 4 -18.29 -18.38 -50.76
C PHE A 4 -18.77 -16.99 -51.17
N ARG A 5 -20.04 -16.91 -51.54
CA ARG A 5 -20.77 -15.71 -51.95
C ARG A 5 -21.16 -14.90 -50.71
N ASN A 6 -20.85 -13.61 -50.72
CA ASN A 6 -21.30 -12.62 -49.75
C ASN A 6 -22.81 -12.35 -49.91
N SER A 7 -23.57 -12.40 -48.82
CA SER A 7 -24.81 -11.63 -48.63
C SER A 7 -25.14 -11.51 -47.14
N PRO A 8 -25.58 -10.33 -46.64
CA PRO A 8 -25.65 -10.01 -45.22
C PRO A 8 -27.03 -10.30 -44.59
N SER A 9 -27.03 -10.44 -43.26
CA SER A 9 -28.12 -10.21 -42.30
C SER A 9 -29.49 -10.84 -42.56
N HIS A 10 -29.79 -11.92 -41.81
CA HIS A 10 -30.99 -12.04 -40.95
C HIS A 10 -31.09 -13.49 -40.44
N TYR A 11 -30.70 -13.77 -39.20
CA TYR A 11 -31.25 -14.88 -38.42
C TYR A 11 -31.25 -14.52 -36.93
N LEU A 12 -32.46 -14.30 -36.40
CA LEU A 12 -32.83 -14.46 -35.00
C LEU A 12 -32.33 -15.85 -34.55
N GLY A 13 -31.69 -16.05 -33.40
CA GLY A 13 -32.24 -15.71 -32.09
C GLY A 13 -32.44 -17.00 -31.29
N ALA A 14 -31.40 -17.83 -31.18
CA ALA A 14 -31.31 -18.91 -30.22
C ALA A 14 -29.89 -18.91 -29.63
N ARG A 15 -29.62 -17.93 -28.75
CA ARG A 15 -28.38 -17.90 -27.97
C ARG A 15 -28.47 -19.02 -26.94
N LEU A 16 -27.89 -20.19 -27.25
CA LEU A 16 -27.54 -21.16 -26.20
C LEU A 16 -26.75 -20.41 -25.11
N PRO A 17 -27.00 -20.63 -23.82
CA PRO A 17 -26.29 -19.96 -22.74
C PRO A 17 -24.84 -20.46 -22.74
N TRP A 18 -23.96 -19.77 -23.46
CA TRP A 18 -22.52 -19.99 -23.50
C TRP A 18 -21.88 -20.04 -22.09
N ARG A 19 -22.52 -19.37 -21.10
CA ARG A 19 -22.25 -19.49 -19.66
C ARG A 19 -22.30 -20.93 -19.13
N GLY A 20 -23.21 -21.78 -19.63
CA GLY A 20 -23.39 -23.15 -19.16
C GLY A 20 -22.35 -24.16 -19.65
N VAL A 21 -21.48 -23.78 -20.60
CA VAL A 21 -20.49 -24.70 -21.19
C VAL A 21 -19.06 -24.18 -21.01
N LEU A 22 -18.85 -22.87 -21.19
CA LEU A 22 -17.51 -22.29 -21.04
C LEU A 22 -17.10 -22.17 -19.59
N LEU A 23 -18.01 -21.78 -18.70
CA LEU A 23 -17.71 -21.67 -17.27
C LEU A 23 -17.31 -23.02 -16.66
N PRO A 24 -18.03 -24.15 -16.86
CA PRO A 24 -17.58 -25.45 -16.36
C PRO A 24 -16.33 -25.98 -17.07
N MET A 25 -16.09 -25.63 -18.35
CA MET A 25 -14.88 -26.03 -19.06
C MET A 25 -13.64 -25.24 -18.58
N LEU A 26 -13.80 -23.94 -18.28
CA LEU A 26 -12.79 -23.10 -17.65
C LEU A 26 -12.58 -23.52 -16.20
N TRP A 27 -13.64 -23.80 -15.46
CA TRP A 27 -13.58 -24.34 -14.11
C TRP A 27 -12.91 -25.70 -14.10
N SER A 28 -13.22 -26.61 -15.02
CA SER A 28 -12.55 -27.91 -15.11
C SER A 28 -11.08 -27.78 -15.46
N LEU A 29 -10.72 -26.76 -16.24
CA LEU A 29 -9.34 -26.51 -16.65
C LEU A 29 -8.53 -25.78 -15.56
N LEU A 30 -9.16 -24.88 -14.81
CA LEU A 30 -8.65 -24.33 -13.55
C LEU A 30 -8.54 -25.43 -12.50
N LEU A 31 -9.52 -26.34 -12.42
CA LEU A 31 -9.52 -27.50 -11.53
C LEU A 31 -8.36 -28.43 -11.89
N LEU A 32 -8.13 -28.70 -13.19
CA LEU A 32 -7.01 -29.49 -13.68
C LEU A 32 -5.66 -28.83 -13.41
N LEU A 33 -5.56 -27.51 -13.51
CA LEU A 33 -4.35 -26.75 -13.15
C LEU A 33 -4.12 -26.74 -11.63
N THR A 34 -5.19 -26.70 -10.81
CA THR A 34 -5.10 -26.81 -9.35
C THR A 34 -4.89 -28.23 -8.87
N LEU A 35 -5.37 -29.24 -9.60
CA LEU A 35 -5.13 -30.67 -9.30
C LEU A 35 -3.70 -31.07 -9.70
N ALA A 36 -3.16 -30.53 -10.79
CA ALA A 36 -1.75 -30.73 -11.15
C ALA A 36 -0.78 -30.02 -10.18
N ALA A 37 -1.26 -29.02 -9.45
CA ALA A 37 -0.55 -28.31 -8.38
C ALA A 37 -1.07 -28.70 -6.98
N ALA A 38 -1.79 -29.81 -6.85
CA ALA A 38 -2.24 -30.26 -5.54
C ALA A 38 -1.00 -30.64 -4.72
N PRO A 39 -0.71 -29.98 -3.58
CA PRO A 39 0.03 -30.67 -2.53
C PRO A 39 -0.72 -31.97 -2.27
N ALA A 40 -0.04 -33.09 -2.01
CA ALA A 40 -0.72 -34.24 -1.46
C ALA A 40 -1.45 -33.76 -0.19
N TRP A 41 -2.78 -33.71 -0.22
CA TRP A 41 -3.56 -33.46 0.98
C TRP A 41 -3.34 -34.69 1.83
N SER A 42 -2.40 -34.62 2.77
CA SER A 42 -2.31 -35.60 3.83
C SER A 42 -3.66 -35.64 4.52
N GLN A 43 -4.22 -36.84 4.67
CA GLN A 43 -5.36 -37.04 5.53
C GLN A 43 -5.00 -36.50 6.93
N PRO A 44 -5.92 -35.80 7.62
CA PRO A 44 -5.73 -35.58 9.04
C PRO A 44 -5.75 -36.97 9.67
N THR A 45 -4.58 -37.46 10.08
CA THR A 45 -4.52 -38.59 10.99
C THR A 45 -5.13 -38.11 12.30
N ASP A 46 -6.35 -38.56 12.57
CA ASP A 46 -6.99 -38.54 13.88
C ASP A 46 -6.15 -39.40 14.83
N ASP A 47 -5.08 -38.82 15.36
CA ASP A 47 -4.46 -39.26 16.60
C ASP A 47 -4.23 -38.00 17.43
N ALA A 48 -4.96 -37.88 18.53
CA ALA A 48 -4.75 -36.85 19.54
C ALA A 48 -3.42 -37.13 20.27
N ALA A 49 -2.30 -36.98 19.56
CA ALA A 49 -0.99 -36.95 20.16
C ALA A 49 -0.92 -35.72 21.08
N SER A 50 -0.45 -35.92 22.32
CA SER A 50 -0.20 -34.79 23.22
C SER A 50 0.81 -33.83 22.58
N ALA A 51 0.73 -32.52 22.90
CA ALA A 51 1.67 -31.53 22.37
C ALA A 51 3.14 -31.96 22.54
N ASP A 52 3.48 -32.64 23.63
CA ASP A 52 4.81 -33.21 23.88
C ASP A 52 5.22 -34.27 22.84
N GLN A 53 4.31 -35.19 22.47
CA GLN A 53 4.61 -36.20 21.46
C GLN A 53 4.88 -35.58 20.09
N SER A 54 4.10 -34.57 19.70
CA SER A 54 4.31 -33.84 18.44
C SER A 54 5.66 -33.11 18.43
N LEU A 55 6.03 -32.47 19.54
CA LEU A 55 7.32 -31.79 19.69
C LEU A 55 8.50 -32.76 19.66
N ASP A 56 8.36 -33.96 20.25
CA ASP A 56 9.39 -35.00 20.19
C ASP A 56 9.58 -35.57 18.78
N VAL A 57 8.51 -35.74 18.01
CA VAL A 57 8.58 -36.17 16.60
C VAL A 57 9.32 -35.12 15.76
N LEU A 58 8.95 -33.84 15.91
CA LEU A 58 9.60 -32.72 15.21
C LEU A 58 11.10 -32.63 15.56
N ARG A 59 11.43 -32.77 16.84
CA ARG A 59 12.82 -32.80 17.30
C ARG A 59 13.61 -33.96 16.68
N LYS A 60 13.05 -35.17 16.64
CA LYS A 60 13.69 -36.34 16.01
C LYS A 60 13.93 -36.14 14.52
N GLN A 61 12.98 -35.53 13.82
CA GLN A 61 13.12 -35.20 12.40
C GLN A 61 14.26 -34.20 12.17
N ILE A 62 14.28 -33.06 12.89
CA ILE A 62 15.31 -32.02 12.74
C ILE A 62 16.70 -32.57 13.10
N THR A 63 16.81 -33.32 14.19
CA THR A 63 18.09 -33.93 14.61
C THR A 63 18.58 -35.00 13.63
N THR A 64 17.69 -35.75 12.98
CA THR A 64 18.06 -36.69 11.91
C THR A 64 18.62 -35.94 10.71
N ILE A 65 17.99 -34.82 10.32
CA ILE A 65 18.48 -33.97 9.23
C ILE A 65 19.87 -33.41 9.56
N GLN A 66 20.07 -32.86 10.76
CA GLN A 66 21.37 -32.33 11.20
C GLN A 66 22.45 -33.41 11.25
N THR A 67 22.18 -34.58 11.84
CA THR A 67 23.18 -35.66 11.93
C THR A 67 23.56 -36.22 10.56
N THR A 68 22.63 -36.28 9.60
CA THR A 68 22.95 -36.66 8.22
C THR A 68 23.75 -35.61 7.45
N LEU A 69 23.64 -34.32 7.81
CA LEU A 69 24.43 -33.24 7.22
C LEU A 69 25.84 -33.14 7.80
N ASP A 70 25.99 -33.44 9.10
CA ASP A 70 27.29 -33.47 9.78
C ASP A 70 28.11 -34.71 9.38
N GLY A 71 27.46 -35.75 8.88
CA GLY A 71 28.12 -36.89 8.27
C GLY A 71 28.75 -36.51 6.93
N ASP A 72 30.01 -36.90 6.71
CA ASP A 72 30.80 -36.66 5.47
C ASP A 72 30.29 -37.48 4.26
N ALA A 73 29.00 -37.81 4.23
CA ALA A 73 28.38 -38.62 3.21
C ALA A 73 27.98 -37.76 2.01
N ASP A 74 28.33 -38.22 0.81
CA ASP A 74 27.89 -37.62 -0.46
C ASP A 74 26.39 -37.83 -0.67
N VAL A 75 25.56 -37.02 0.01
CA VAL A 75 24.09 -37.12 -0.06
C VAL A 75 23.61 -36.64 -1.44
N PRO A 76 22.76 -37.41 -2.15
CA PRO A 76 22.25 -37.01 -3.46
C PRO A 76 21.34 -35.77 -3.38
N ASP A 77 21.37 -34.95 -4.43
CA ASP A 77 20.63 -33.66 -4.49
C ASP A 77 19.12 -33.80 -4.24
N ALA A 78 18.53 -34.91 -4.67
CA ALA A 78 17.12 -35.22 -4.43
C ALA A 78 16.81 -35.43 -2.94
N ALA A 79 17.70 -36.12 -2.21
CA ALA A 79 17.56 -36.32 -0.77
C ALA A 79 17.79 -35.01 -0.01
N LEU A 80 18.78 -34.20 -0.41
CA LEU A 80 18.96 -32.85 0.16
C LEU A 80 17.72 -31.97 -0.08
N SER A 81 17.13 -32.00 -1.28
CA SER A 81 15.90 -31.26 -1.56
C SER A 81 14.74 -31.71 -0.67
N GLN A 82 14.62 -33.02 -0.41
CA GLN A 82 13.60 -33.58 0.47
C GLN A 82 13.85 -33.17 1.92
N MET A 83 15.07 -33.34 2.43
CA MET A 83 15.45 -32.96 3.80
C MET A 83 15.20 -31.47 4.07
N LYS A 84 15.45 -30.59 3.09
CA LYS A 84 15.10 -29.17 3.21
C LYS A 84 13.59 -28.95 3.30
N ALA A 85 12.81 -29.65 2.47
CA ALA A 85 11.35 -29.57 2.51
C ALA A 85 10.80 -30.06 3.86
N ASP A 86 11.35 -31.17 4.37
CA ASP A 86 11.00 -31.75 5.67
C ASP A 86 11.37 -30.79 6.81
N ALA A 87 12.55 -30.15 6.77
CA ALA A 87 12.94 -29.13 7.74
C ALA A 87 11.97 -27.94 7.75
N LEU A 88 11.60 -27.42 6.57
CA LEU A 88 10.66 -26.30 6.46
C LEU A 88 9.25 -26.69 6.94
N ALA A 89 8.80 -27.91 6.65
CA ALA A 89 7.53 -28.44 7.13
C ALA A 89 7.53 -28.57 8.66
N ALA A 90 8.60 -29.14 9.24
CA ALA A 90 8.76 -29.27 10.68
C ALA A 90 8.78 -27.90 11.39
N GLY A 91 9.46 -26.91 10.81
CA GLY A 91 9.47 -25.55 11.34
C GLY A 91 8.08 -24.90 11.33
N ALA A 92 7.35 -25.04 10.22
CA ALA A 92 5.98 -24.51 10.12
C ALA A 92 5.00 -25.18 11.10
N GLU A 93 5.16 -26.48 11.33
CA GLU A 93 4.36 -27.22 12.31
C GLU A 93 4.70 -26.81 13.75
N ALA A 94 5.98 -26.59 14.06
CA ALA A 94 6.43 -26.07 15.35
C ALA A 94 5.88 -24.65 15.62
N ASP A 95 5.88 -23.75 14.62
CA ASP A 95 5.28 -22.42 14.74
C ASP A 95 3.76 -22.50 14.97
N LYS A 96 3.07 -23.40 14.27
CA LYS A 96 1.63 -23.63 14.44
C LYS A 96 1.31 -24.13 15.86
N LEU A 97 2.10 -25.06 16.39
CA LEU A 97 1.97 -25.53 17.78
C LEU A 97 2.21 -24.39 18.77
N ALA A 98 3.28 -23.60 18.60
CA ALA A 98 3.57 -22.45 19.45
C ALA A 98 2.43 -21.42 19.45
N ALA A 99 1.84 -21.15 18.29
CA ALA A 99 0.70 -20.24 18.16
C ALA A 99 -0.57 -20.78 18.83
N SER A 100 -0.80 -22.10 18.80
CA SER A 100 -1.95 -22.74 19.45
C SER A 100 -1.85 -22.76 20.98
N LEU A 101 -0.64 -22.93 21.55
CA LEU A 101 -0.40 -22.99 23.00
C LEU A 101 -0.26 -21.60 23.66
N ALA A 102 0.07 -20.57 22.89
CA ALA A 102 0.23 -19.20 23.38
C ALA A 102 -1.01 -18.63 24.10
N PRO A 103 -2.26 -18.75 23.60
CA PRO A 103 -3.44 -18.27 24.30
C PRO A 103 -3.70 -19.02 25.62
N ASP A 104 -3.46 -20.33 25.65
CA ASP A 104 -3.64 -21.15 26.86
C ASP A 104 -2.65 -20.73 27.96
N LEU A 105 -1.38 -20.55 27.59
CA LEU A 105 -0.36 -19.99 28.49
C LEU A 105 -0.78 -18.61 29.01
N ALA A 106 -1.26 -17.71 28.14
CA ALA A 106 -1.71 -16.38 28.54
C ALA A 106 -2.89 -16.46 29.52
N SER A 107 -3.83 -17.39 29.31
CA SER A 107 -4.97 -17.61 30.21
C SER A 107 -4.55 -18.13 31.59
N VAL A 108 -3.59 -19.07 31.65
CA VAL A 108 -3.07 -19.61 32.92
C VAL A 108 -2.28 -18.54 33.67
N LYS A 109 -1.44 -17.75 32.97
CA LYS A 109 -0.72 -16.62 33.60
C LYS A 109 -1.68 -15.53 34.11
N ALA A 110 -2.78 -15.26 33.40
CA ALA A 110 -3.81 -14.34 33.88
C ALA A 110 -4.49 -14.85 35.17
N ARG A 111 -4.87 -16.13 35.23
CA ARG A 111 -5.40 -16.76 36.45
C ARG A 111 -4.42 -16.75 37.62
N LEU A 112 -3.12 -16.91 37.33
CA LEU A 112 -2.05 -16.82 38.34
C LEU A 112 -1.88 -15.39 38.85
N ALA A 113 -2.03 -14.39 37.98
CA ALA A 113 -2.01 -12.98 38.36
C ALA A 113 -3.22 -12.59 39.22
N GLU A 114 -4.41 -13.14 38.95
CA GLU A 114 -5.62 -12.95 39.78
C GLU A 114 -5.46 -13.46 41.22
N LEU A 115 -4.67 -14.53 41.42
CA LEU A 115 -4.39 -15.09 42.76
C LEU A 115 -3.42 -14.25 43.61
N GLY A 116 -2.74 -13.26 43.01
CA GLY A 116 -1.81 -12.35 43.70
C GLY A 116 -0.56 -13.01 44.29
N THR A 117 0.41 -12.20 44.74
CA THR A 117 1.60 -12.67 45.47
C THR A 117 1.31 -12.80 46.96
N PRO A 118 1.75 -13.88 47.63
CA PRO A 118 1.56 -14.03 49.08
C PRO A 118 2.22 -12.88 49.85
N ALA A 119 1.50 -12.31 50.83
CA ALA A 119 2.08 -11.34 51.75
C ALA A 119 3.12 -12.03 52.66
N ALA A 120 4.32 -11.45 52.74
CA ALA A 120 5.43 -12.01 53.49
C ALA A 120 5.03 -12.29 54.96
N GLY A 121 5.03 -13.58 55.35
CA GLY A 121 4.81 -14.02 56.73
C GLY A 121 3.41 -14.57 57.10
N THR A 122 2.48 -14.72 56.14
CA THR A 122 1.16 -15.34 56.40
C THR A 122 1.03 -16.72 55.76
N LYS A 123 0.50 -17.71 56.50
CA LYS A 123 0.19 -19.05 55.96
C LYS A 123 -1.10 -18.95 55.14
N GLU A 124 -1.00 -19.21 53.84
CA GLU A 124 -2.15 -19.24 52.93
C GLU A 124 -3.11 -20.38 53.29
N ALA A 125 -4.39 -20.22 52.92
CA ALA A 125 -5.36 -21.31 52.99
C ALA A 125 -4.88 -22.50 52.12
N PRO A 126 -4.96 -23.75 52.62
CA PRO A 126 -4.38 -24.92 51.96
C PRO A 126 -4.91 -25.13 50.53
N ASP A 127 -6.17 -24.78 50.27
CA ASP A 127 -6.78 -24.91 48.95
C ASP A 127 -6.21 -23.91 47.92
N VAL A 128 -5.92 -22.67 48.34
CA VAL A 128 -5.32 -21.63 47.50
C VAL A 128 -3.85 -21.95 47.19
N ALA A 129 -3.12 -22.49 48.17
CA ALA A 129 -1.75 -22.95 47.97
C ALA A 129 -1.68 -24.15 47.00
N ALA A 130 -2.62 -25.10 47.10
CA ALA A 130 -2.73 -26.23 46.18
C ALA A 130 -3.08 -25.76 44.75
N GLN A 131 -4.02 -24.82 44.61
CA GLN A 131 -4.43 -24.27 43.32
C GLN A 131 -3.32 -23.45 42.66
N ARG A 132 -2.58 -22.62 43.42
CA ARG A 132 -1.40 -21.91 42.88
C ARG A 132 -0.33 -22.89 42.44
N SER A 133 -0.03 -23.93 43.22
CA SER A 133 0.95 -24.95 42.84
C SER A 133 0.57 -25.68 41.54
N GLN A 134 -0.72 -25.99 41.34
CA GLN A 134 -1.20 -26.59 40.10
C GLN A 134 -1.08 -25.64 38.90
N LEU A 135 -1.46 -24.37 39.06
CA LEU A 135 -1.36 -23.37 38.00
C LEU A 135 0.11 -23.02 37.65
N ASP A 136 1.01 -22.98 38.63
CA ASP A 136 2.46 -22.81 38.39
C ASP A 136 3.04 -23.98 37.60
N LYS A 137 2.64 -25.22 37.93
CA LYS A 137 3.05 -26.42 37.16
C LYS A 137 2.53 -26.38 35.74
N ALA A 138 1.26 -26.02 35.54
CA ALA A 138 0.67 -25.89 34.20
C ALA A 138 1.32 -24.75 33.39
N SER A 139 1.55 -23.59 34.03
CA SER A 139 2.21 -22.43 33.42
C SER A 139 3.64 -22.77 32.98
N SER A 140 4.42 -23.41 33.85
CA SER A 140 5.80 -23.80 33.53
C SER A 140 5.87 -24.88 32.45
N ALA A 141 4.96 -25.85 32.44
CA ALA A 141 4.88 -26.86 31.37
C ALA A 141 4.53 -26.24 30.01
N LEU A 142 3.48 -25.39 29.95
CA LEU A 142 3.09 -24.68 28.73
C LEU A 142 4.19 -23.71 28.25
N ASP A 143 4.86 -22.99 29.16
CA ASP A 143 5.96 -22.09 28.85
C ASP A 143 7.16 -22.85 28.28
N ALA A 144 7.47 -24.04 28.83
CA ALA A 144 8.48 -24.93 28.30
C ALA A 144 8.12 -25.46 26.90
N GLN A 145 6.88 -25.90 26.67
CA GLN A 145 6.40 -26.35 25.36
C GLN A 145 6.46 -25.25 24.30
N VAL A 146 6.00 -24.04 24.61
CA VAL A 146 6.07 -22.89 23.69
C VAL A 146 7.52 -22.52 23.37
N LYS A 147 8.41 -22.52 24.38
CA LYS A 147 9.84 -22.26 24.16
C LYS A 147 10.50 -23.33 23.31
N LEU A 148 10.19 -24.61 23.57
CA LEU A 148 10.71 -25.73 22.79
C LEU A 148 10.21 -25.66 21.34
N ALA A 149 8.92 -25.42 21.13
CA ALA A 149 8.35 -25.24 19.79
C ALA A 149 9.03 -24.11 19.01
N ARG A 150 9.25 -22.95 19.64
CA ARG A 150 9.99 -21.84 19.02
C ARG A 150 11.45 -22.18 18.74
N LEU A 151 12.11 -22.91 19.64
CA LEU A 151 13.49 -23.36 19.46
C LEU A 151 13.58 -24.35 18.28
N LEU A 152 12.66 -25.31 18.18
CA LEU A 152 12.60 -26.24 17.04
C LEU A 152 12.31 -25.51 15.73
N SER A 153 11.46 -24.49 15.72
CA SER A 153 11.26 -23.63 14.54
C SER A 153 12.58 -22.99 14.10
N VAL A 154 13.36 -22.43 15.05
CA VAL A 154 14.67 -21.85 14.76
C VAL A 154 15.65 -22.91 14.25
N GLU A 155 15.76 -24.06 14.91
CA GLU A 155 16.64 -25.17 14.50
C GLU A 155 16.27 -25.72 13.11
N ALA A 156 14.98 -25.84 12.81
CA ALA A 156 14.47 -26.22 11.48
C ALA A 156 14.91 -25.22 10.41
N THR A 157 14.84 -23.91 10.69
CA THR A 157 15.38 -22.89 9.77
C THR A 157 16.87 -23.06 9.54
N GLN A 158 17.65 -23.25 10.62
CA GLN A 158 19.09 -23.43 10.53
C GLN A 158 19.44 -24.68 9.73
N ALA A 159 18.75 -25.80 9.97
CA ALA A 159 18.92 -27.03 9.21
C ALA A 159 18.60 -26.80 7.72
N SER A 160 17.51 -26.09 7.39
CA SER A 160 17.17 -25.75 5.99
C SER A 160 18.24 -24.89 5.31
N GLU A 161 18.88 -23.99 6.07
CA GLU A 161 19.95 -23.13 5.58
C GLU A 161 21.24 -23.91 5.37
N GLN A 162 21.58 -24.81 6.29
CA GLN A 162 22.70 -25.75 6.16
C GLN A 162 22.53 -26.67 4.95
N VAL A 163 21.34 -27.24 4.72
CA VAL A 163 21.07 -28.01 3.50
C VAL A 163 21.31 -27.14 2.25
N SER A 164 20.91 -25.86 2.30
CA SER A 164 21.12 -24.93 1.18
C SER A 164 22.59 -24.55 0.98
N THR A 165 23.41 -24.47 2.04
CA THR A 165 24.85 -24.24 1.91
C THR A 165 25.54 -25.47 1.33
N VAL A 166 25.22 -26.68 1.82
CA VAL A 166 25.75 -27.95 1.29
C VAL A 166 25.39 -28.12 -0.18
N ARG A 167 24.13 -27.87 -0.56
CA ARG A 167 23.67 -27.95 -1.95
C ARG A 167 24.39 -26.99 -2.88
N ARG A 168 24.58 -25.73 -2.44
CA ARG A 168 25.36 -24.72 -3.19
C ARG A 168 26.83 -25.13 -3.31
N ALA A 169 27.42 -25.68 -2.25
CA ALA A 169 28.80 -26.17 -2.28
C ALA A 169 28.96 -27.37 -3.23
N GLN A 170 28.05 -28.34 -3.20
CA GLN A 170 28.03 -29.47 -4.14
C GLN A 170 27.87 -28.99 -5.59
N LEU A 171 26.97 -28.02 -5.85
CA LEU A 171 26.79 -27.45 -7.19
C LEU A 171 28.07 -26.74 -7.65
N GLN A 172 28.70 -25.93 -6.79
CA GLN A 172 29.94 -25.24 -7.11
C GLN A 172 31.09 -26.22 -7.37
N ALA A 173 31.22 -27.27 -6.55
CA ALA A 173 32.20 -28.33 -6.73
C ALA A 173 31.99 -29.04 -8.07
N ARG A 174 30.75 -29.45 -8.39
CA ARG A 174 30.42 -30.09 -9.68
C ARG A 174 30.67 -29.20 -10.88
N LEU A 175 30.30 -27.92 -10.82
CA LEU A 175 30.51 -26.97 -11.93
C LEU A 175 31.99 -26.62 -12.11
N GLY A 176 32.76 -26.58 -11.02
CA GLY A 176 34.20 -26.29 -11.00
C GLY A 176 35.11 -27.49 -11.24
N GLU A 177 34.56 -28.72 -11.26
CA GLU A 177 35.34 -29.93 -11.45
C GLU A 177 35.94 -29.96 -12.86
N ARG A 178 37.27 -30.02 -12.93
CA ARG A 178 37.99 -30.11 -14.20
C ARG A 178 38.21 -31.57 -14.56
N THR A 179 37.41 -32.06 -15.50
CA THR A 179 37.57 -33.39 -16.09
C THR A 179 38.64 -33.40 -17.18
N ALA A 180 39.14 -34.57 -17.55
CA ALA A 180 40.03 -34.71 -18.70
C ALA A 180 39.32 -34.17 -19.95
N SER A 181 39.94 -33.20 -20.64
CA SER A 181 39.37 -32.63 -21.86
C SER A 181 39.12 -33.75 -22.88
N ILE A 182 38.03 -33.62 -23.64
CA ILE A 182 37.67 -34.56 -24.71
C ILE A 182 38.73 -34.57 -25.83
N LEU A 183 39.55 -33.52 -25.91
CA LEU A 183 40.70 -33.45 -26.81
C LEU A 183 41.90 -34.28 -26.32
N ALA A 184 41.91 -34.69 -25.05
CA ALA A 184 43.00 -35.47 -24.47
C ALA A 184 42.85 -36.97 -24.79
N GLY A 185 43.96 -37.61 -25.18
CA GLY A 185 43.97 -39.06 -25.47
C GLY A 185 43.67 -39.95 -24.26
N SER A 186 43.90 -39.46 -23.03
CA SER A 186 43.60 -40.20 -21.78
C SER A 186 42.10 -40.43 -21.58
N PHE A 187 41.27 -39.45 -21.93
CA PHE A 187 39.82 -39.55 -21.85
C PHE A 187 39.30 -40.70 -22.73
N TRP A 188 39.76 -40.78 -23.98
CA TRP A 188 39.36 -41.84 -24.91
C TRP A 188 39.83 -43.22 -24.48
N LYS A 189 41.02 -43.33 -23.87
CA LYS A 189 41.50 -44.60 -23.31
C LYS A 189 40.61 -45.08 -22.15
N GLN A 190 40.22 -44.17 -21.24
CA GLN A 190 39.32 -44.50 -20.13
C GLN A 190 37.92 -44.86 -20.62
N LEU A 191 37.34 -44.05 -21.52
CA LEU A 191 36.03 -44.32 -22.11
C LEU A 191 36.00 -45.67 -22.83
N HIS A 192 37.06 -46.00 -23.58
CA HIS A 192 37.18 -47.30 -24.25
C HIS A 192 37.32 -48.46 -23.25
N GLY A 193 38.00 -48.24 -22.12
CA GLY A 193 38.12 -49.22 -21.04
C GLY A 193 36.81 -49.51 -20.32
N GLU A 194 35.95 -48.51 -20.12
CA GLU A 194 34.62 -48.67 -19.48
C GLU A 194 33.57 -49.27 -20.43
N LEU A 195 33.77 -49.15 -21.75
CA LEU A 195 32.78 -49.48 -22.77
C LEU A 195 32.29 -50.94 -22.72
N PRO A 196 33.15 -51.98 -22.54
CA PRO A 196 32.69 -53.36 -22.44
C PRO A 196 31.77 -53.61 -21.24
N GLN A 197 32.12 -53.04 -20.07
CA GLN A 197 31.30 -53.18 -18.86
C GLN A 197 29.97 -52.46 -19.00
N ASN A 198 29.97 -51.23 -19.51
CA ASN A 198 28.74 -50.48 -19.77
C ASN A 198 27.85 -51.18 -20.81
N TRP A 199 28.46 -51.78 -21.84
CA TRP A 199 27.74 -52.57 -22.83
C TRP A 199 27.08 -53.80 -22.20
N GLN A 200 27.78 -54.50 -21.32
CA GLN A 200 27.22 -55.64 -20.58
C GLN A 200 26.04 -55.20 -19.69
N ARG A 201 26.15 -54.07 -18.99
CA ARG A 201 25.03 -53.52 -18.17
C ARG A 201 23.85 -53.05 -19.02
N LEU A 202 24.11 -52.51 -20.22
CA LEU A 202 23.05 -52.17 -21.17
C LEU A 202 22.35 -53.43 -21.68
N GLN A 203 23.10 -54.50 -21.93
CA GLN A 203 22.53 -55.80 -22.31
C GLN A 203 21.70 -56.42 -21.18
N THR A 204 22.08 -56.28 -19.91
CA THR A 204 21.26 -56.78 -18.79
C THR A 204 19.94 -56.03 -18.69
N LEU A 205 19.95 -54.70 -18.79
CA LEU A 205 18.73 -53.88 -18.86
C LEU A 205 17.86 -54.29 -20.06
N GLY A 206 18.48 -54.45 -21.22
CA GLY A 206 17.79 -54.86 -22.45
C GLY A 206 17.17 -56.26 -22.35
N LYS A 207 17.86 -57.20 -21.70
CA LYS A 207 17.34 -58.55 -21.44
C LYS A 207 16.13 -58.49 -20.51
N GLU A 208 16.25 -57.79 -19.38
CA GLU A 208 15.15 -57.61 -18.43
C GLU A 208 13.89 -57.04 -19.10
N LEU A 209 14.03 -55.97 -19.89
CA LEU A 209 12.93 -55.40 -20.67
C LEU A 209 12.38 -56.38 -21.72
N SER A 210 13.24 -57.14 -22.38
CA SER A 210 12.82 -58.13 -23.39
C SER A 210 12.11 -59.33 -22.79
N ASP A 211 12.54 -59.76 -21.60
CA ASP A 211 11.96 -60.88 -20.86
C ASP A 211 10.60 -60.46 -20.31
N ALA A 212 10.49 -59.25 -19.73
CA ALA A 212 9.22 -58.66 -19.33
C ALA A 212 8.25 -58.59 -20.53
N ALA A 213 8.70 -58.10 -21.69
CA ALA A 213 7.86 -58.01 -22.88
C ALA A 213 7.38 -59.38 -23.42
N ARG A 214 8.17 -60.44 -23.25
CA ARG A 214 7.83 -61.81 -23.66
C ARG A 214 6.88 -62.51 -22.69
N GLN A 215 6.96 -62.17 -21.40
CA GLN A 215 6.07 -62.68 -20.37
C GLN A 215 4.66 -62.10 -20.48
N THR A 216 4.55 -60.87 -20.99
CA THR A 216 3.25 -60.23 -21.24
C THR A 216 2.47 -61.01 -22.31
N PRO A 217 1.23 -61.46 -22.01
CA PRO A 217 0.46 -62.26 -22.94
C PRO A 217 0.14 -61.49 -24.24
N LEU A 218 0.24 -62.17 -25.38
CA LEU A 218 -0.08 -61.60 -26.70
C LEU A 218 -1.41 -60.81 -26.79
N PRO A 219 -2.54 -61.25 -26.19
CA PRO A 219 -3.78 -60.47 -26.19
C PRO A 219 -3.64 -59.11 -25.49
N THR A 220 -2.80 -59.00 -24.46
CA THR A 220 -2.53 -57.71 -23.79
C THR A 220 -1.78 -56.77 -24.71
N TRP A 221 -0.76 -57.24 -25.45
CA TRP A 221 -0.10 -56.43 -26.48
C TRP A 221 -1.07 -56.02 -27.61
N GLY A 222 -1.98 -56.91 -28.01
CA GLY A 222 -3.05 -56.58 -28.96
C GLY A 222 -3.99 -55.50 -28.41
N GLY A 223 -4.37 -55.58 -27.14
CA GLY A 223 -5.17 -54.58 -26.44
C GLY A 223 -4.47 -53.23 -26.31
N ILE A 224 -3.17 -53.23 -25.98
CA ILE A 224 -2.34 -52.02 -25.91
C ILE A 224 -2.24 -51.36 -27.29
N LEU A 225 -1.97 -52.14 -28.35
CA LEU A 225 -1.88 -51.62 -29.71
C LEU A 225 -3.22 -51.05 -30.18
N ALA A 226 -4.34 -51.73 -29.90
CA ALA A 226 -5.67 -51.20 -30.14
C ALA A 226 -5.91 -49.90 -29.33
N GLY A 227 -5.51 -49.86 -28.06
CA GLY A 227 -5.58 -48.68 -27.19
C GLY A 227 -4.77 -47.50 -27.72
N MET A 228 -3.56 -47.73 -28.23
CA MET A 228 -2.72 -46.72 -28.87
C MET A 228 -3.37 -46.16 -30.14
N VAL A 229 -3.88 -47.03 -31.02
CA VAL A 229 -4.56 -46.62 -32.25
C VAL A 229 -5.83 -45.83 -31.92
N LEU A 230 -6.64 -46.31 -30.97
CA LEU A 230 -7.83 -45.62 -30.47
C LEU A 230 -7.46 -44.27 -29.85
N GLY A 231 -6.39 -44.18 -29.06
CA GLY A 231 -5.89 -42.94 -28.48
C GLY A 231 -5.46 -41.92 -29.54
N ILE A 232 -4.77 -42.35 -30.59
CA ILE A 232 -4.39 -41.48 -31.72
C ILE A 232 -5.63 -40.99 -32.48
N ILE A 233 -6.57 -41.88 -32.79
CA ILE A 233 -7.82 -41.53 -33.48
C ILE A 233 -8.65 -40.56 -32.63
N ALA A 234 -8.81 -40.86 -31.35
CA ALA A 234 -9.50 -40.01 -30.38
C ALA A 234 -8.82 -38.64 -30.27
N SER A 235 -7.50 -38.58 -30.28
CA SER A 235 -6.74 -37.33 -30.25
C SER A 235 -6.96 -36.50 -31.52
N LEU A 236 -6.90 -37.11 -32.70
CA LEU A 236 -7.18 -36.43 -33.97
C LEU A 236 -8.62 -35.92 -34.05
N TRP A 237 -9.58 -36.72 -33.56
CA TRP A 237 -10.98 -36.35 -33.48
C TRP A 237 -11.20 -35.21 -32.49
N ALA A 238 -10.62 -35.31 -31.29
CA ALA A 238 -10.64 -34.29 -30.25
C ALA A 238 -10.05 -32.97 -30.76
N SER A 239 -8.92 -33.00 -31.50
CA SER A 239 -8.32 -31.80 -32.10
C SER A 239 -9.27 -31.09 -33.07
N ARG A 240 -9.97 -31.85 -33.92
CA ARG A 240 -10.97 -31.31 -34.85
C ARG A 240 -12.20 -30.80 -34.12
N TYR A 241 -12.68 -31.54 -33.13
CA TYR A 241 -13.84 -31.17 -32.31
C TYR A 241 -13.56 -29.91 -31.49
N LEU A 242 -12.41 -29.82 -30.82
CA LEU A 242 -11.96 -28.65 -30.07
C LEU A 242 -11.88 -27.41 -30.96
N LEU A 243 -11.42 -27.55 -32.20
CA LEU A 243 -11.45 -26.45 -33.17
C LEU A 243 -12.88 -26.01 -33.46
N VAL A 244 -13.80 -26.93 -33.76
CA VAL A 244 -15.21 -26.58 -34.05
C VAL A 244 -15.89 -25.95 -32.83
N VAL A 245 -15.67 -26.49 -31.63
CA VAL A 245 -16.23 -25.98 -30.37
C VAL A 245 -15.67 -24.60 -30.05
N THR A 246 -14.34 -24.42 -30.08
CA THR A 246 -13.74 -23.08 -29.91
C THR A 246 -14.19 -22.14 -31.02
N ALA A 247 -14.50 -22.67 -32.21
CA ALA A 247 -14.94 -21.88 -33.34
C ALA A 247 -16.39 -21.38 -33.27
N THR A 248 -17.25 -22.13 -32.59
CA THR A 248 -18.70 -21.90 -32.61
C THR A 248 -19.23 -21.41 -31.26
N ARG A 249 -18.62 -21.85 -30.14
CA ARG A 249 -19.09 -21.56 -28.79
C ARG A 249 -18.38 -20.39 -28.11
N VAL A 250 -17.18 -20.01 -28.56
CA VAL A 250 -16.41 -18.90 -27.98
C VAL A 250 -16.70 -17.61 -28.76
N PRO A 251 -17.04 -16.50 -28.09
CA PRO A 251 -17.22 -15.19 -28.71
C PRO A 251 -16.05 -14.80 -29.62
N HIS A 252 -16.32 -14.05 -30.69
CA HIS A 252 -15.28 -13.54 -31.57
C HIS A 252 -14.31 -12.64 -30.78
N GLY A 253 -13.02 -12.97 -30.78
CA GLY A 253 -12.01 -12.23 -30.00
C GLY A 253 -10.68 -12.97 -29.84
N ARG A 254 -9.78 -12.40 -29.04
CA ARG A 254 -8.43 -12.92 -28.77
C ARG A 254 -8.46 -14.25 -27.99
N LEU A 255 -9.42 -14.40 -27.05
CA LEU A 255 -9.60 -15.61 -26.23
C LEU A 255 -9.74 -16.91 -27.02
N ARG A 256 -10.42 -16.85 -28.17
CA ARG A 256 -10.61 -18.02 -29.04
C ARG A 256 -9.26 -18.59 -29.54
N ARG A 257 -8.26 -17.71 -29.70
CA ARG A 257 -6.90 -18.09 -30.13
C ARG A 257 -6.13 -18.75 -28.98
N SER A 258 -6.12 -18.12 -27.80
CA SER A 258 -5.39 -18.60 -26.63
C SER A 258 -5.99 -19.89 -26.05
N LEU A 259 -7.32 -20.04 -26.02
CA LEU A 259 -7.98 -21.27 -25.57
C LEU A 259 -7.72 -22.45 -26.52
N HIS A 260 -7.70 -22.22 -27.83
CA HIS A 260 -7.34 -23.26 -28.78
C HIS A 260 -5.87 -23.65 -28.69
N ALA A 261 -4.97 -22.67 -28.51
CA ALA A 261 -3.56 -22.93 -28.27
C ALA A 261 -3.35 -23.83 -27.03
N LEU A 262 -4.05 -23.53 -25.93
CA LEU A 262 -4.02 -24.32 -24.71
C LEU A 262 -4.54 -25.74 -24.92
N ALA A 263 -5.67 -25.89 -25.62
CA ALA A 263 -6.23 -27.21 -25.93
C ALA A 263 -5.30 -28.07 -26.79
N VAL A 264 -4.60 -27.46 -27.76
CA VAL A 264 -3.59 -28.15 -28.58
C VAL A 264 -2.42 -28.62 -27.73
N ILE A 265 -1.99 -27.83 -26.74
CA ILE A 265 -0.89 -28.20 -25.82
C ILE A 265 -1.29 -29.36 -24.93
N LEU A 266 -2.49 -29.29 -24.30
CA LEU A 266 -2.99 -30.38 -23.46
C LEU A 266 -3.09 -31.69 -24.25
N LEU A 267 -3.55 -31.62 -25.50
CA LEU A 267 -3.62 -32.78 -26.36
C LEU A 267 -2.23 -33.29 -26.77
N ALA A 268 -1.30 -32.39 -27.10
CA ALA A 268 0.08 -32.73 -27.45
C ALA A 268 0.87 -33.31 -26.27
N LEU A 269 0.52 -32.95 -25.03
CA LEU A 269 1.02 -33.55 -23.80
C LEU A 269 0.41 -34.94 -23.56
N ALA A 270 -0.92 -35.04 -23.59
CA ALA A 270 -1.65 -36.25 -23.24
C ALA A 270 -1.45 -37.40 -24.24
N THR A 271 -1.42 -37.13 -25.54
CA THR A 271 -1.37 -38.19 -26.57
C THR A 271 -0.10 -39.05 -26.48
N PRO A 272 1.12 -38.48 -26.53
CA PRO A 272 2.34 -39.28 -26.41
C PRO A 272 2.52 -39.84 -25.00
N GLY A 273 2.04 -39.14 -23.97
CA GLY A 273 2.06 -39.62 -22.58
C GLY A 273 1.22 -40.88 -22.36
N LEU A 274 -0.03 -40.87 -22.82
CA LEU A 274 -0.92 -42.05 -22.74
C LEU A 274 -0.37 -43.23 -23.55
N ILE A 275 0.23 -42.98 -24.71
CA ILE A 275 0.90 -44.03 -25.49
C ILE A 275 2.06 -44.63 -24.71
N ALA A 276 2.89 -43.79 -24.10
CA ALA A 276 4.02 -44.25 -23.28
C ALA A 276 3.55 -45.02 -22.04
N GLU A 277 2.49 -44.56 -21.38
CA GLU A 277 1.91 -45.23 -20.21
C GLU A 277 1.29 -46.59 -20.56
N LEU A 278 0.60 -46.69 -21.70
CA LEU A 278 0.07 -47.97 -22.19
C LEU A 278 1.20 -48.98 -22.50
N LEU A 279 2.32 -48.51 -23.07
CA LEU A 279 3.50 -49.33 -23.30
C LEU A 279 4.16 -49.74 -21.97
N ALA A 280 4.25 -48.83 -21.00
CA ALA A 280 4.76 -49.11 -19.66
C ALA A 280 3.90 -50.15 -18.93
N LEU A 281 2.58 -50.06 -19.04
CA LEU A 281 1.64 -51.03 -18.46
C LEU A 281 1.81 -52.42 -19.06
N GLY A 282 2.14 -52.51 -20.35
CA GLY A 282 2.52 -53.78 -20.99
C GLY A 282 3.79 -54.38 -20.42
N LEU A 283 4.80 -53.57 -20.09
CA LEU A 283 6.06 -54.02 -19.49
C LEU A 283 5.92 -54.37 -18.00
N ARG A 284 4.94 -53.77 -17.29
CA ARG A 284 4.68 -53.95 -15.86
C ARG A 284 3.68 -55.06 -15.52
N TRP A 285 3.25 -55.84 -16.51
CA TRP A 285 2.07 -56.72 -16.39
C TRP A 285 2.10 -57.67 -15.18
N ASP A 286 3.28 -58.17 -14.78
CA ASP A 286 3.42 -59.16 -13.69
C ASP A 286 4.40 -58.70 -12.58
N ASP A 287 4.72 -57.40 -12.51
CA ASP A 287 5.60 -56.77 -11.48
C ASP A 287 6.99 -57.42 -11.29
N HIS A 288 7.53 -58.07 -12.32
CA HIS A 288 8.86 -58.71 -12.30
C HIS A 288 10.04 -57.75 -12.57
N LEU A 289 9.77 -56.45 -12.68
CA LEU A 289 10.79 -55.44 -12.97
C LEU A 289 11.53 -55.04 -11.69
N SER A 290 12.86 -54.89 -11.77
CA SER A 290 13.62 -54.29 -10.69
C SER A 290 13.16 -52.84 -10.44
N ASP A 291 13.14 -52.39 -9.18
CA ASP A 291 12.83 -51.01 -8.79
C ASP A 291 13.56 -49.95 -9.64
N LYS A 292 14.81 -50.23 -10.04
CA LYS A 292 15.61 -49.33 -10.88
C LYS A 292 15.06 -49.24 -12.31
N THR A 293 14.65 -50.37 -12.87
CA THR A 293 14.10 -50.48 -14.22
C THR A 293 12.66 -49.93 -14.25
N ASP A 294 11.90 -50.11 -13.19
CA ASP A 294 10.59 -49.49 -13.05
C ASP A 294 10.68 -47.96 -12.95
N ALA A 295 11.56 -47.44 -12.10
CA ALA A 295 11.83 -46.00 -12.01
C ALA A 295 12.33 -45.42 -13.34
N PHE A 296 13.12 -46.19 -14.10
CA PHE A 296 13.54 -45.82 -15.45
C PHE A 296 12.35 -45.67 -16.40
N ILE A 297 11.45 -46.65 -16.46
CA ILE A 297 10.24 -46.60 -17.30
C ILE A 297 9.36 -45.41 -16.91
N SER A 298 9.10 -45.21 -15.61
CA SER A 298 8.38 -44.03 -15.09
C SER A 298 9.01 -42.72 -15.56
N SER A 299 10.35 -42.63 -15.51
CA SER A 299 11.07 -41.43 -15.97
C SER A 299 10.94 -41.20 -17.48
N LEU A 300 10.94 -42.27 -18.28
CA LEU A 300 10.76 -42.18 -19.74
C LEU A 300 9.36 -41.69 -20.10
N VAL A 301 8.31 -42.16 -19.43
CA VAL A 301 6.95 -41.64 -19.61
C VAL A 301 6.92 -40.13 -19.33
N GLY A 302 7.50 -39.70 -18.21
CA GLY A 302 7.60 -38.27 -17.87
C GLY A 302 8.34 -37.43 -18.92
N ILE A 303 9.45 -37.95 -19.46
CA ILE A 303 10.22 -37.30 -20.54
C ILE A 303 9.38 -37.17 -21.82
N ILE A 304 8.65 -38.22 -22.20
CA ILE A 304 7.79 -38.24 -23.39
C ILE A 304 6.63 -37.25 -23.24
N CYS A 305 6.01 -37.17 -22.07
CA CYS A 305 5.02 -36.16 -21.73
C CYS A 305 5.59 -34.74 -21.90
N PHE A 306 6.75 -34.46 -21.29
CA PHE A 306 7.39 -33.15 -21.38
C PHE A 306 7.75 -32.76 -22.83
N ALA A 307 8.18 -33.73 -23.64
CA ALA A 307 8.42 -33.50 -25.05
C ALA A 307 7.14 -33.19 -25.85
N GLY A 308 6.04 -33.88 -25.54
CA GLY A 308 4.72 -33.56 -26.05
C GLY A 308 4.31 -32.13 -25.74
N PHE A 309 4.51 -31.70 -24.50
CA PHE A 309 4.29 -30.33 -24.06
C PHE A 309 5.15 -29.31 -24.82
N THR A 310 6.47 -29.53 -24.93
CA THR A 310 7.38 -28.59 -25.62
C THR A 310 7.08 -28.48 -27.12
N ALA A 311 6.79 -29.60 -27.79
CA ALA A 311 6.36 -29.60 -29.19
C ALA A 311 5.02 -28.89 -29.37
N GLY A 312 4.04 -29.19 -28.50
CA GLY A 312 2.73 -28.56 -28.48
C GLY A 312 2.81 -27.06 -28.29
N LEU A 313 3.64 -26.61 -27.34
CA LEU A 313 3.85 -25.20 -27.02
C LEU A 313 4.38 -24.42 -28.23
N GLY A 314 5.43 -24.93 -28.89
CA GLY A 314 5.97 -24.27 -30.07
C GLY A 314 5.01 -24.30 -31.27
N HIS A 315 4.24 -25.38 -31.46
CA HIS A 315 3.21 -25.44 -32.51
C HIS A 315 2.04 -24.48 -32.25
N ALA A 316 1.58 -24.37 -31.01
CA ALA A 316 0.52 -23.48 -30.60
C ALA A 316 0.91 -22.00 -30.76
N LEU A 317 2.14 -21.63 -30.36
CA LEU A 317 2.64 -20.26 -30.49
C LEU A 317 2.85 -19.84 -31.95
N LEU A 318 3.43 -20.72 -32.78
CA LEU A 318 3.70 -20.41 -34.20
C LEU A 318 2.43 -20.44 -35.08
N SER A 319 1.49 -21.34 -34.78
CA SER A 319 0.25 -21.58 -35.56
C SER A 319 0.47 -21.46 -37.08
N ALA A 320 1.51 -22.15 -37.58
CA ALA A 320 2.11 -21.85 -38.89
C ALA A 320 1.16 -21.98 -40.09
N LYS A 321 0.11 -22.80 -39.97
CA LYS A 321 -0.90 -23.00 -41.04
C LYS A 321 -2.05 -21.99 -40.99
N ARG A 322 -2.18 -21.19 -39.92
CA ARG A 322 -3.35 -20.33 -39.65
C ARG A 322 -2.92 -18.97 -39.13
N ALA A 323 -2.68 -18.02 -40.04
CA ALA A 323 -2.23 -16.67 -39.70
C ALA A 323 -3.16 -15.97 -38.68
N SER A 324 -4.48 -16.09 -38.84
CA SER A 324 -5.46 -15.46 -37.93
C SER A 324 -5.53 -16.06 -36.52
N TRP A 325 -4.92 -17.23 -36.29
CA TRP A 325 -4.88 -17.91 -34.99
C TRP A 325 -3.48 -17.83 -34.35
N ARG A 326 -2.54 -17.10 -34.95
CA ARG A 326 -1.19 -16.93 -34.41
C ARG A 326 -1.20 -16.00 -33.20
N LEU A 327 -0.55 -16.43 -32.12
CA LEU A 327 -0.39 -15.63 -30.91
C LEU A 327 0.83 -14.71 -31.01
N LEU A 328 1.96 -15.25 -31.52
CA LEU A 328 3.17 -14.48 -31.69
C LEU A 328 3.05 -13.52 -32.90
N PRO A 329 3.42 -12.23 -32.77
CA PRO A 329 3.38 -11.28 -33.87
C PRO A 329 4.56 -11.51 -34.84
N LEU A 330 4.55 -12.66 -35.53
CA LEU A 330 5.55 -13.06 -36.52
C LEU A 330 4.96 -13.02 -37.92
N SER A 331 5.81 -12.79 -38.93
CA SER A 331 5.42 -12.88 -40.33
C SER A 331 5.09 -14.32 -40.75
N ASP A 332 4.20 -14.48 -41.74
CA ASP A 332 3.77 -15.79 -42.23
C ASP A 332 4.92 -16.62 -42.80
N ALA A 333 5.85 -15.97 -43.50
CA ALA A 333 7.05 -16.59 -44.03
C ALA A 333 7.92 -17.22 -42.94
N LEU A 334 8.09 -16.53 -41.81
CA LEU A 334 8.87 -17.02 -40.68
C LEU A 334 8.17 -18.20 -40.00
N ALA A 335 6.88 -18.07 -39.71
CA ALA A 335 6.12 -19.13 -39.05
C ALA A 335 6.08 -20.43 -39.88
N LEU A 336 5.91 -20.35 -41.20
CA LEU A 336 5.94 -21.51 -42.10
C LEU A 336 7.33 -22.17 -42.12
N ARG A 337 8.40 -21.37 -42.17
CA ARG A 337 9.77 -21.91 -42.16
C ARG A 337 10.17 -22.49 -40.82
N MET A 338 9.63 -21.99 -39.70
CA MET A 338 9.92 -22.48 -38.36
C MET A 338 9.01 -23.64 -37.93
N ARG A 339 8.01 -24.03 -38.75
CA ARG A 339 6.99 -25.03 -38.38
C ARG A 339 7.55 -26.36 -37.84
N ARG A 340 8.66 -26.87 -38.39
CA ARG A 340 9.24 -28.16 -37.97
C ARG A 340 10.15 -28.04 -36.73
N TYR A 341 10.59 -26.83 -36.39
CA TYR A 341 11.58 -26.61 -35.33
C TYR A 341 11.12 -27.07 -33.94
N PRO A 342 9.88 -26.77 -33.48
CA PRO A 342 9.41 -27.25 -32.18
C PRO A 342 9.46 -28.77 -32.02
N GLY A 343 9.08 -29.51 -33.07
CA GLY A 343 9.12 -30.97 -33.05
C GLY A 343 10.55 -31.52 -33.01
N VAL A 344 11.48 -30.91 -33.76
CA VAL A 344 12.90 -31.29 -33.72
C VAL A 344 13.51 -30.99 -32.35
N PHE A 345 13.21 -29.82 -31.78
CA PHE A 345 13.68 -29.45 -30.45
C PHE A 345 13.17 -30.41 -29.38
N ALA A 346 11.87 -30.70 -29.37
CA ALA A 346 11.26 -31.66 -28.46
C ALA A 346 11.86 -33.07 -28.60
N PHE A 347 12.08 -33.54 -29.83
CA PHE A 347 12.70 -34.84 -30.08
C PHE A 347 14.13 -34.91 -29.54
N VAL A 348 14.92 -33.83 -29.71
CA VAL A 348 16.26 -33.76 -29.13
C VAL A 348 16.22 -33.74 -27.62
N VAL A 349 15.26 -33.02 -26.99
CA VAL A 349 15.06 -33.05 -25.54
C VAL A 349 14.77 -34.48 -25.04
N VAL A 350 13.93 -35.26 -25.74
CA VAL A 350 13.70 -36.67 -25.38
C VAL A 350 14.98 -37.47 -25.42
N ILE A 351 15.73 -37.41 -26.51
CA ILE A 351 16.97 -38.17 -26.66
C ILE A 351 17.96 -37.79 -25.57
N VAL A 352 18.11 -36.50 -25.32
CA VAL A 352 19.03 -35.94 -24.33
C VAL A 352 18.69 -36.44 -22.93
N TRP A 353 17.44 -36.27 -22.48
CA TRP A 353 17.04 -36.71 -21.15
C TRP A 353 16.97 -38.24 -21.02
N ALA A 354 16.57 -38.97 -22.06
CA ALA A 354 16.56 -40.43 -22.05
C ALA A 354 17.99 -41.00 -21.95
N THR A 355 18.95 -40.43 -22.67
CA THR A 355 20.36 -40.86 -22.61
C THR A 355 20.95 -40.63 -21.21
N GLU A 356 20.63 -39.51 -20.57
CA GLU A 356 21.02 -39.24 -19.18
C GLU A 356 20.38 -40.24 -18.21
N ARG A 357 19.09 -40.56 -18.38
CA ARG A 357 18.42 -41.57 -17.54
C ARG A 357 19.04 -42.96 -17.72
N ILE A 358 19.39 -43.35 -18.94
CA ILE A 358 20.10 -44.61 -19.19
C ILE A 358 21.43 -44.64 -18.43
N THR A 359 22.23 -43.57 -18.47
CA THR A 359 23.52 -43.54 -17.74
C THR A 359 23.37 -43.69 -16.23
N ILE A 360 22.30 -43.13 -15.65
CA ILE A 360 22.00 -43.26 -14.22
C ILE A 360 21.60 -44.70 -13.88
N VAL A 361 20.74 -45.32 -14.69
CA VAL A 361 20.18 -46.65 -14.41
C VAL A 361 21.22 -47.75 -14.54
N ILE A 362 22.12 -47.66 -15.53
CA ILE A 362 23.25 -48.60 -15.68
C ILE A 362 24.42 -48.28 -14.75
N ASN A 363 24.31 -47.23 -13.93
CA ASN A 363 25.36 -46.71 -13.04
C ASN A 363 26.70 -46.52 -13.78
N ALA A 364 26.65 -45.86 -14.95
CA ALA A 364 27.80 -45.72 -15.84
C ALA A 364 28.97 -45.01 -15.15
N GLY A 365 30.20 -45.36 -15.54
CA GLY A 365 31.42 -44.71 -15.03
C GLY A 365 31.49 -43.21 -15.33
N LEU A 366 32.35 -42.50 -14.60
CA LEU A 366 32.49 -41.04 -14.69
C LEU A 366 32.83 -40.59 -16.12
N SER A 367 33.75 -41.30 -16.81
CA SER A 367 34.14 -40.95 -18.18
C SER A 367 32.97 -41.04 -19.16
N THR A 368 32.11 -42.04 -18.98
CA THR A 368 30.90 -42.22 -19.78
C THR A 368 29.85 -41.15 -19.49
N ALA A 369 29.65 -40.77 -18.22
CA ALA A 369 28.76 -39.68 -17.83
C ALA A 369 29.23 -38.33 -18.42
N VAL A 370 30.53 -38.06 -18.39
CA VAL A 370 31.14 -36.87 -19.01
C VAL A 370 30.95 -36.87 -20.53
N ALA A 371 31.18 -38.01 -21.20
CA ALA A 371 30.95 -38.15 -22.64
C ALA A 371 29.48 -37.83 -23.02
N VAL A 372 28.53 -38.41 -22.29
CA VAL A 372 27.10 -38.18 -22.51
C VAL A 372 26.72 -36.73 -22.27
N ASN A 373 27.17 -36.11 -21.18
CA ASN A 373 26.90 -34.69 -20.91
C ASN A 373 27.46 -33.77 -22.01
N CYS A 374 28.60 -34.10 -22.61
CA CYS A 374 29.11 -33.35 -23.76
C CYS A 374 28.24 -33.54 -25.02
N ILE A 375 27.86 -34.78 -25.34
CA ILE A 375 26.99 -35.06 -26.48
C ILE A 375 25.66 -34.32 -26.31
N VAL A 376 25.09 -34.35 -25.11
CA VAL A 376 23.88 -33.62 -24.74
C VAL A 376 24.05 -32.12 -24.97
N ALA A 377 25.11 -31.53 -24.43
CA ALA A 377 25.38 -30.10 -24.54
C ALA A 377 25.54 -29.67 -26.00
N LEU A 378 26.24 -30.47 -26.81
CA LEU A 378 26.42 -30.23 -28.24
C LEU A 378 25.09 -30.37 -29.00
N LEU A 379 24.28 -31.40 -28.74
CA LEU A 379 22.99 -31.58 -29.39
C LEU A 379 22.02 -30.42 -29.07
N LEU A 380 21.91 -30.03 -27.79
CA LEU A 380 21.11 -28.87 -27.39
C LEU A 380 21.66 -27.57 -27.98
N GLY A 381 22.97 -27.34 -27.88
CA GLY A 381 23.62 -26.15 -28.42
C GLY A 381 23.43 -26.01 -29.93
N LEU A 382 23.62 -27.09 -30.69
CA LEU A 382 23.44 -27.12 -32.14
C LEU A 382 21.98 -26.92 -32.55
N THR A 383 21.01 -27.50 -31.81
CA THR A 383 19.59 -27.27 -32.11
C THR A 383 19.18 -25.83 -31.85
N VAL A 384 19.63 -25.20 -30.76
CA VAL A 384 19.37 -23.79 -30.48
C VAL A 384 20.05 -22.91 -31.54
N ALA A 385 21.33 -23.13 -31.83
CA ALA A 385 22.07 -22.40 -32.87
C ALA A 385 21.43 -22.53 -34.26
N PHE A 386 20.97 -23.73 -34.64
CA PHE A 386 20.24 -23.95 -35.89
C PHE A 386 18.93 -23.16 -35.94
N GLY A 387 18.20 -23.11 -34.82
CA GLY A 387 16.99 -22.29 -34.66
C GLY A 387 17.28 -20.80 -34.90
N LEU A 388 18.31 -20.27 -34.23
CA LEU A 388 18.73 -18.88 -34.35
C LEU A 388 19.18 -18.51 -35.76
N LEU A 389 20.07 -19.30 -36.37
CA LEU A 389 20.53 -19.08 -37.74
C LEU A 389 19.36 -19.07 -38.73
N ARG A 390 18.40 -19.97 -38.54
CA ARG A 390 17.23 -20.06 -39.42
C ARG A 390 16.28 -18.88 -39.23
N ALA A 391 16.09 -18.42 -38.00
CA ALA A 391 15.31 -17.22 -37.68
C ALA A 391 15.96 -15.95 -38.26
N GLU A 392 17.25 -15.73 -38.02
CA GLU A 392 18.00 -14.57 -38.55
C GLU A 392 18.01 -14.53 -40.08
N ARG A 393 18.34 -15.64 -40.74
CA ARG A 393 18.32 -15.72 -42.21
C ARG A 393 16.94 -15.39 -42.77
N CYS A 394 15.88 -15.77 -42.07
CA CYS A 394 14.52 -15.46 -42.48
C CYS A 394 14.17 -13.98 -42.26
N TRP A 395 14.52 -13.40 -41.10
CA TRP A 395 14.34 -11.98 -40.84
C TRP A 395 15.07 -11.11 -41.87
N ARG A 396 16.33 -11.42 -42.18
CA ARG A 396 17.10 -10.71 -43.21
C ARG A 396 16.44 -10.79 -44.59
N ARG A 397 15.89 -11.96 -44.97
CA ARG A 397 15.18 -12.12 -46.25
C ARG A 397 13.85 -11.36 -46.29
N VAL A 398 13.10 -11.33 -45.19
CA VAL A 398 11.84 -10.57 -45.10
C VAL A 398 12.13 -9.08 -45.19
N GLN A 399 13.13 -8.59 -44.47
CA GLN A 399 13.53 -7.18 -44.51
C GLN A 399 14.11 -6.75 -45.87
N ALA A 400 14.80 -7.66 -46.57
CA ALA A 400 15.27 -7.40 -47.93
C ALA A 400 14.14 -7.41 -48.98
N ALA A 401 13.07 -8.19 -48.75
CA ALA A 401 11.92 -8.26 -49.64
C ALA A 401 10.95 -7.10 -49.44
N ASP A 402 10.86 -6.56 -48.22
CA ASP A 402 9.99 -5.43 -47.88
C ASP A 402 10.72 -4.47 -46.91
N PRO A 403 11.34 -3.40 -47.42
CA PRO A 403 12.06 -2.43 -46.59
C PRO A 403 11.12 -1.58 -45.70
N ALA A 404 9.80 -1.61 -45.94
CA ALA A 404 8.82 -0.93 -45.09
C ALA A 404 8.46 -1.75 -43.83
N SER A 405 8.91 -3.01 -43.73
CA SER A 405 8.72 -3.83 -42.53
C SER A 405 9.46 -3.23 -41.32
N PRO A 406 8.84 -3.18 -40.13
CA PRO A 406 9.44 -2.55 -38.96
C PRO A 406 10.79 -3.19 -38.60
N ALA A 407 11.79 -2.35 -38.35
CA ALA A 407 13.12 -2.82 -37.98
C ALA A 407 13.06 -3.64 -36.68
N THR A 408 13.85 -4.72 -36.62
CA THR A 408 14.01 -5.50 -35.38
C THR A 408 14.50 -4.58 -34.26
N PRO A 409 13.81 -4.53 -33.10
CA PRO A 409 14.19 -3.61 -32.03
C PRO A 409 15.58 -3.97 -31.47
N LEU A 410 16.32 -2.95 -31.01
CA LEU A 410 17.71 -3.11 -30.54
C LEU A 410 17.84 -4.11 -29.39
N TRP A 411 16.89 -4.12 -28.45
CA TRP A 411 16.89 -5.05 -27.33
C TRP A 411 16.84 -6.51 -27.79
N LEU A 412 16.09 -6.83 -28.86
CA LEU A 412 15.98 -8.19 -29.39
C LEU A 412 17.30 -8.63 -30.02
N ARG A 413 18.01 -7.72 -30.70
CA ARG A 413 19.38 -7.98 -31.20
C ARG A 413 20.35 -8.24 -30.05
N GLY A 414 20.23 -7.48 -28.96
CA GLY A 414 21.00 -7.70 -27.73
C GLY A 414 20.78 -9.09 -27.13
N VAL A 415 19.52 -9.52 -27.01
CA VAL A 415 19.18 -10.88 -26.51
C VAL A 415 19.77 -11.98 -27.39
N VAL A 416 19.67 -11.84 -28.72
CA VAL A 416 20.26 -12.82 -29.66
C VAL A 416 21.79 -12.85 -29.55
N LEU A 417 22.45 -11.70 -29.39
CA LEU A 417 23.89 -11.62 -29.18
C LEU A 417 24.31 -12.33 -27.88
N VAL A 418 23.61 -12.07 -26.77
CA VAL A 418 23.87 -12.74 -25.49
C VAL A 418 23.69 -14.25 -25.63
N LEU A 419 22.66 -14.70 -26.35
CA LEU A 419 22.42 -16.12 -26.58
C LEU A 419 23.57 -16.77 -27.38
N TRP A 420 24.09 -16.11 -28.42
CA TRP A 420 25.29 -16.57 -29.13
C TRP A 420 26.54 -16.62 -28.24
N LEU A 421 26.77 -15.59 -27.41
CA LEU A 421 27.89 -15.55 -26.47
C LEU A 421 27.80 -16.68 -25.43
N THR A 422 26.61 -16.96 -24.90
CA THR A 422 26.39 -18.07 -23.95
C THR A 422 26.57 -19.44 -24.58
N LEU A 423 26.12 -19.64 -25.83
CA LEU A 423 26.40 -20.86 -26.59
C LEU A 423 27.90 -21.04 -26.86
N ALA A 424 28.61 -19.96 -27.21
CA ALA A 424 30.05 -20.00 -27.39
C ALA A 424 30.79 -20.31 -26.08
N ALA A 425 30.39 -19.70 -24.96
CA ALA A 425 30.94 -19.97 -23.65
C ALA A 425 30.71 -21.43 -23.21
N SER A 426 29.52 -21.97 -23.46
CA SER A 426 29.19 -23.39 -23.25
C SER A 426 30.13 -24.30 -24.07
N LEU A 427 30.32 -24.00 -25.36
CA LEU A 427 31.22 -24.77 -26.22
C LEU A 427 32.68 -24.70 -25.76
N ILE A 428 33.19 -23.50 -25.43
CA ILE A 428 34.55 -23.31 -24.94
C ILE A 428 34.77 -24.08 -23.64
N SER A 429 33.80 -24.01 -22.72
CA SER A 429 33.85 -24.73 -21.44
C SER A 429 33.95 -26.25 -21.63
N LEU A 430 33.19 -26.83 -22.57
CA LEU A 430 33.29 -28.25 -22.94
C LEU A 430 34.69 -28.60 -23.46
N LEU A 431 35.28 -27.76 -24.31
CA LEU A 431 36.60 -28.00 -24.91
C LEU A 431 37.73 -27.90 -23.87
N VAL A 432 37.62 -27.00 -22.90
CA VAL A 432 38.61 -26.80 -21.82
C VAL A 432 38.58 -27.92 -20.78
N GLY A 433 37.45 -28.63 -20.64
CA GLY A 433 37.27 -29.75 -19.70
C GLY A 433 36.32 -29.47 -18.54
N TYR A 434 35.67 -28.29 -18.51
CA TYR A 434 34.60 -27.95 -17.56
C TYR A 434 33.25 -28.47 -18.06
N VAL A 435 33.14 -29.79 -18.27
CA VAL A 435 32.00 -30.39 -18.98
C VAL A 435 30.68 -30.20 -18.25
N ALA A 436 30.69 -30.27 -16.90
CA ALA A 436 29.51 -30.00 -16.08
C ALA A 436 28.99 -28.57 -16.27
N PHE A 437 29.86 -27.56 -16.29
CA PHE A 437 29.47 -26.17 -16.55
C PHE A 437 28.94 -25.97 -17.97
N GLY A 438 29.67 -26.45 -18.98
CA GLY A 438 29.26 -26.30 -20.38
C GLY A 438 27.89 -26.94 -20.66
N SER A 439 27.66 -28.16 -20.14
CA SER A 439 26.38 -28.85 -20.26
C SER A 439 25.25 -28.21 -19.45
N PHE A 440 25.55 -27.70 -18.24
CA PHE A 440 24.60 -26.94 -17.44
C PHE A 440 24.12 -25.69 -18.20
N VAL A 441 25.02 -24.90 -18.80
CA VAL A 441 24.66 -23.72 -19.59
C VAL A 441 23.77 -24.09 -20.78
N ALA A 442 24.09 -25.17 -21.51
CA ALA A 442 23.28 -25.63 -22.64
C ALA A 442 21.86 -26.06 -22.21
N LYS A 443 21.74 -26.80 -21.10
CA LYS A 443 20.45 -27.20 -20.51
C LYS A 443 19.67 -25.98 -20.02
N GLN A 444 20.34 -25.01 -19.39
CA GLN A 444 19.70 -23.79 -18.89
C GLN A 444 19.13 -22.94 -20.03
N ILE A 445 19.84 -22.83 -21.16
CA ILE A 445 19.32 -22.15 -22.36
C ILE A 445 18.02 -22.82 -22.85
N ALA A 446 18.03 -24.15 -22.97
CA ALA A 446 16.85 -24.90 -23.38
C ALA A 446 15.67 -24.72 -22.41
N TRP A 447 15.94 -24.76 -21.10
CA TRP A 447 14.96 -24.53 -20.04
C TRP A 447 14.36 -23.12 -20.11
N VAL A 448 15.21 -22.09 -20.26
CA VAL A 448 14.79 -20.68 -20.40
C VAL A 448 13.83 -20.51 -21.58
N ILE A 449 14.13 -21.13 -22.73
CA ILE A 449 13.24 -21.07 -23.91
C ILE A 449 11.85 -21.63 -23.57
N VAL A 450 11.78 -22.80 -22.94
CA VAL A 450 10.51 -23.44 -22.57
C VAL A 450 9.73 -22.58 -21.56
N VAL A 451 10.40 -22.07 -20.51
CA VAL A 451 9.77 -21.23 -19.48
C VAL A 451 9.25 -19.92 -20.07
N VAL A 452 10.05 -19.22 -20.89
CA VAL A 452 9.65 -17.96 -21.53
C VAL A 452 8.47 -18.17 -22.48
N CYS A 453 8.49 -19.22 -23.31
CA CYS A 453 7.38 -19.54 -24.20
C CYS A 453 6.10 -19.86 -23.42
N SER A 454 6.20 -20.60 -22.31
CA SER A 454 5.05 -20.95 -21.46
C SER A 454 4.48 -19.71 -20.77
N THR A 455 5.36 -18.85 -20.25
CA THR A 455 5.04 -17.57 -19.62
C THR A 455 4.30 -16.64 -20.58
N TYR A 456 4.79 -16.53 -21.82
CA TYR A 456 4.13 -15.72 -22.84
C TYR A 456 2.71 -16.23 -23.14
N LEU A 457 2.54 -17.55 -23.31
CA LEU A 457 1.22 -18.12 -23.54
C LEU A 457 0.26 -17.83 -22.37
N LEU A 458 0.73 -18.03 -21.14
CA LEU A 458 -0.10 -17.88 -19.95
C LEU A 458 -0.48 -16.40 -19.71
N THR A 459 0.43 -15.46 -19.95
CA THR A 459 0.15 -14.01 -19.85
C THR A 459 -0.85 -13.52 -20.90
N VAL A 460 -0.86 -14.12 -22.10
CA VAL A 460 -1.88 -13.86 -23.13
C VAL A 460 -3.21 -14.49 -22.74
N LEU A 461 -3.21 -15.71 -22.21
CA LEU A 461 -4.41 -16.41 -21.77
C LEU A 461 -5.12 -15.67 -20.62
N ILE A 462 -4.37 -15.25 -19.58
CA ILE A 462 -4.91 -14.49 -18.44
C ILE A 462 -5.53 -13.18 -18.91
N ASP A 463 -4.85 -12.45 -19.78
CA ASP A 463 -5.37 -11.19 -20.31
C ASP A 463 -6.68 -11.38 -21.07
N ASP A 464 -6.71 -12.38 -21.96
CA ASP A 464 -7.90 -12.68 -22.75
C ASP A 464 -9.08 -13.12 -21.87
N ILE A 465 -8.83 -13.87 -20.79
CA ILE A 465 -9.86 -14.29 -19.83
C ILE A 465 -10.38 -13.10 -19.03
N CYS A 466 -9.50 -12.26 -18.46
CA CYS A 466 -9.90 -11.10 -17.67
C CYS A 466 -10.71 -10.10 -18.52
N MET A 467 -10.27 -9.85 -19.75
CA MET A 467 -10.98 -8.95 -20.68
C MET A 467 -12.33 -9.53 -21.12
N LEU A 468 -12.44 -10.85 -21.31
CA LEU A 468 -13.73 -11.50 -21.56
C LEU A 468 -14.68 -11.28 -20.38
N LEU A 469 -14.23 -11.53 -19.14
CA LEU A 469 -15.06 -11.38 -17.94
C LEU A 469 -15.59 -9.94 -17.81
N ALA A 470 -14.77 -8.91 -18.06
CA ALA A 470 -15.22 -7.52 -18.04
C ALA A 470 -16.26 -7.19 -19.13
N SER A 471 -16.10 -7.76 -20.33
CA SER A 471 -17.04 -7.53 -21.44
C SER A 471 -18.43 -8.13 -21.22
N THR A 472 -18.62 -8.96 -20.19
CA THR A 472 -19.92 -9.56 -19.89
C THR A 472 -20.73 -8.72 -18.90
N PRO A 473 -21.97 -8.30 -19.25
CA PRO A 473 -22.83 -7.64 -18.29
C PRO A 473 -23.29 -8.64 -17.20
N PRO A 474 -23.31 -8.23 -15.92
CA PRO A 474 -23.83 -9.04 -14.83
C PRO A 474 -25.33 -9.31 -15.05
N PRO A 475 -25.84 -10.43 -14.50
CA PRO A 475 -27.26 -10.70 -14.51
C PRO A 475 -28.05 -9.54 -13.84
N PRO A 476 -29.29 -9.28 -14.29
CA PRO A 476 -30.08 -8.13 -13.85
C PRO A 476 -30.35 -8.08 -12.34
N ASP A 477 -30.20 -9.20 -11.62
CA ASP A 477 -30.53 -9.33 -10.19
C ASP A 477 -29.38 -8.98 -9.23
N VAL A 478 -28.20 -8.58 -9.73
CA VAL A 478 -27.03 -8.27 -8.88
C VAL A 478 -26.87 -6.75 -8.73
N GLU A 479 -27.47 -6.19 -7.68
CA GLU A 479 -27.36 -4.79 -7.26
C GLU A 479 -25.96 -4.44 -6.69
N ASN A 480 -24.90 -4.58 -7.48
CA ASN A 480 -23.57 -4.07 -7.11
C ASN A 480 -23.28 -2.74 -7.84
N PRO A 481 -23.50 -1.57 -7.19
CA PRO A 481 -23.41 -0.26 -7.84
C PRO A 481 -22.00 0.09 -8.34
N VAL A 482 -20.95 -0.51 -7.75
CA VAL A 482 -19.54 -0.23 -8.10
C VAL A 482 -19.12 -0.89 -9.42
N LEU A 483 -19.62 -2.09 -9.70
CA LEU A 483 -19.33 -2.84 -10.93
C LEU A 483 -20.41 -2.64 -12.00
N ALA A 484 -21.35 -1.71 -11.80
CA ALA A 484 -22.44 -1.47 -12.74
C ALA A 484 -21.98 -0.71 -14.01
N THR A 485 -20.95 0.15 -13.90
CA THR A 485 -20.46 0.95 -15.03
C THR A 485 -19.48 0.15 -15.91
N PRO A 486 -19.56 0.26 -17.25
CA PRO A 486 -18.65 -0.45 -18.16
C PRO A 486 -17.18 -0.05 -17.94
N LYS A 487 -16.92 1.22 -17.62
CA LYS A 487 -15.57 1.71 -17.31
C LYS A 487 -14.97 1.06 -16.07
N ALA A 488 -15.74 0.88 -15.00
CA ALA A 488 -15.24 0.24 -13.78
C ALA A 488 -14.91 -1.24 -14.00
N ARG A 489 -15.67 -1.94 -14.86
CA ARG A 489 -15.38 -3.34 -15.24
C ARG A 489 -14.10 -3.46 -16.04
N ASP A 490 -13.90 -2.59 -17.04
CA ASP A 490 -12.68 -2.58 -17.83
C ASP A 490 -11.46 -2.29 -16.95
N GLN A 491 -11.56 -1.31 -16.03
CA GLN A 491 -10.50 -1.03 -15.06
C GLN A 491 -10.21 -2.21 -14.14
N ALA A 492 -11.25 -2.89 -13.62
CA ALA A 492 -11.10 -4.07 -12.78
C ALA A 492 -10.42 -5.23 -13.55
N ALA A 493 -10.79 -5.46 -14.82
CA ALA A 493 -10.15 -6.48 -15.64
C ALA A 493 -8.69 -6.14 -16.00
N VAL A 494 -8.36 -4.88 -16.24
CA VAL A 494 -6.97 -4.45 -16.45
C VAL A 494 -6.13 -4.71 -15.19
N LEU A 495 -6.65 -4.36 -14.01
CA LEU A 495 -5.97 -4.62 -12.74
C LEU A 495 -5.82 -6.11 -12.47
N LEU A 496 -6.88 -6.91 -12.66
CA LEU A 496 -6.85 -8.36 -12.47
C LEU A 496 -5.89 -9.03 -13.46
N SER A 497 -5.89 -8.61 -14.73
CA SER A 497 -4.93 -9.06 -15.75
C SER A 497 -3.49 -8.69 -15.35
N GLY A 498 -3.28 -7.45 -14.86
CA GLY A 498 -1.99 -6.99 -14.36
C GLY A 498 -1.45 -7.83 -13.21
N ILE A 499 -2.29 -8.09 -12.20
CA ILE A 499 -1.94 -8.95 -11.05
C ILE A 499 -1.66 -10.38 -11.52
N GLY A 500 -2.52 -10.95 -12.35
CA GLY A 500 -2.34 -12.31 -12.87
C GLY A 500 -1.05 -12.47 -13.68
N ARG A 501 -0.71 -11.49 -14.53
CA ARG A 501 0.57 -11.48 -15.26
C ARG A 501 1.77 -11.34 -14.34
N ALA A 502 1.69 -10.50 -13.31
CA ALA A 502 2.76 -10.36 -12.33
C ALA A 502 3.02 -11.68 -11.58
N ILE A 503 1.96 -12.40 -11.17
CA ILE A 503 2.05 -13.72 -10.55
C ILE A 503 2.72 -14.72 -11.50
N VAL A 504 2.34 -14.73 -12.78
CA VAL A 504 2.96 -15.61 -13.78
C VAL A 504 4.43 -15.30 -14.00
N VAL A 505 4.81 -14.03 -14.07
CA VAL A 505 6.23 -13.62 -14.20
C VAL A 505 7.02 -14.02 -12.96
N LEU A 506 6.43 -13.87 -11.77
CA LEU A 506 7.05 -14.33 -10.52
C LEU A 506 7.27 -15.84 -10.56
N LEU A 507 6.25 -16.63 -10.90
CA LEU A 507 6.36 -18.10 -11.06
C LEU A 507 7.39 -18.49 -12.12
N ALA A 508 7.46 -17.75 -13.23
CA ALA A 508 8.46 -17.96 -14.26
C ALA A 508 9.88 -17.73 -13.73
N LEU A 509 10.09 -16.66 -12.95
CA LEU A 509 11.36 -16.40 -12.29
C LEU A 509 11.71 -17.54 -11.31
N MET A 510 10.75 -18.05 -10.55
CA MET A 510 10.96 -19.21 -9.66
C MET A 510 11.42 -20.44 -10.47
N LEU A 511 10.74 -20.75 -11.57
CA LEU A 511 11.10 -21.87 -12.43
C LEU A 511 12.49 -21.70 -13.06
N LEU A 512 12.89 -20.47 -13.39
CA LEU A 512 14.23 -20.18 -13.92
C LEU A 512 15.33 -20.34 -12.86
N LEU A 513 15.03 -20.07 -11.59
CA LEU A 513 15.95 -20.21 -10.46
C LEU A 513 16.01 -21.64 -9.90
N ALA A 514 15.00 -22.47 -10.15
CA ALA A 514 14.93 -23.86 -9.66
C ALA A 514 16.19 -24.70 -9.96
N PRO A 515 16.83 -24.63 -11.15
CA PRO A 515 18.08 -25.36 -11.44
C PRO A 515 19.28 -24.93 -10.59
N PHE A 516 19.24 -23.74 -9.97
CA PHE A 516 20.26 -23.25 -9.04
C PHE A 516 19.99 -23.65 -7.58
N GLY A 517 18.93 -24.42 -7.35
CA GLY A 517 18.58 -24.96 -6.04
C GLY A 517 17.56 -24.14 -5.25
N GLU A 518 16.96 -23.09 -5.83
CA GLU A 518 15.84 -22.35 -5.23
C GLU A 518 14.50 -22.74 -5.88
N GLY A 519 13.80 -23.71 -5.28
CA GLY A 519 12.50 -24.19 -5.78
C GLY A 519 11.30 -23.30 -5.39
N PRO A 520 10.12 -23.50 -6.00
CA PRO A 520 8.91 -22.70 -5.71
C PRO A 520 8.49 -22.75 -4.23
N GLY A 521 8.63 -23.90 -3.56
CA GLY A 521 8.32 -24.02 -2.12
C GLY A 521 9.13 -23.08 -1.23
N GLU A 522 10.35 -22.70 -1.63
CA GLU A 522 11.23 -21.84 -0.84
C GLU A 522 10.79 -20.38 -0.85
N LEU A 523 10.37 -19.89 -2.01
CA LEU A 523 9.84 -18.53 -2.13
C LEU A 523 8.46 -18.44 -1.49
N PHE A 524 7.61 -19.47 -1.58
CA PHE A 524 6.36 -19.51 -0.82
C PHE A 524 6.61 -19.45 0.69
N HIS A 525 7.61 -20.16 1.20
CA HIS A 525 7.97 -20.07 2.62
C HIS A 525 8.53 -18.68 2.98
N ARG A 526 9.39 -18.07 2.14
CA ARG A 526 9.87 -16.68 2.36
C ARG A 526 8.75 -15.64 2.28
N VAL A 527 7.80 -15.81 1.38
CA VAL A 527 6.59 -14.97 1.25
C VAL A 527 5.63 -15.21 2.42
N GLY A 528 5.56 -16.44 2.92
CA GLY A 528 4.84 -16.79 4.16
C GLY A 528 5.41 -16.03 5.36
N LYS A 529 6.73 -16.01 5.53
CA LYS A 529 7.40 -15.19 6.57
C LYS A 529 7.16 -13.69 6.42
N LEU A 530 6.94 -13.21 5.20
CA LEU A 530 6.52 -11.82 4.94
C LEU A 530 5.12 -11.52 5.49
N GLN A 531 4.25 -12.53 5.68
CA GLN A 531 2.96 -12.36 6.34
C GLN A 531 3.10 -12.15 7.85
N ASP A 532 4.12 -12.74 8.49
CA ASP A 532 4.40 -12.57 9.92
C ASP A 532 4.87 -11.15 10.27
N GLY A 533 5.29 -10.40 9.25
CA GLY A 533 5.55 -8.97 9.27
C GLY A 533 7.02 -8.61 9.08
N LEU A 534 7.27 -7.50 8.38
CA LEU A 534 8.62 -6.95 8.23
C LEU A 534 8.94 -6.11 9.48
N SER A 535 9.89 -6.56 10.30
CA SER A 535 10.40 -5.78 11.44
C SER A 535 11.38 -4.72 10.94
N ILE A 536 10.90 -3.49 10.72
CA ILE A 536 11.76 -2.33 10.48
C ILE A 536 11.96 -1.62 11.83
N GLY A 537 13.04 -1.96 12.55
CA GLY A 537 13.29 -1.46 13.90
C GLY A 537 12.28 -1.99 14.92
N ALA A 538 11.65 -1.09 15.69
CA ALA A 538 10.67 -1.44 16.73
C ALA A 538 9.23 -1.65 16.21
N VAL A 539 8.98 -1.43 14.91
CA VAL A 539 7.65 -1.56 14.31
C VAL A 539 7.62 -2.77 13.38
N ALA A 540 6.79 -3.76 13.70
CA ALA A 540 6.52 -4.91 12.85
C ALA A 540 5.36 -4.58 11.89
N ILE A 541 5.69 -4.30 10.62
CA ILE A 541 4.67 -4.00 9.61
C ILE A 541 4.11 -5.32 9.09
N ARG A 542 2.93 -5.70 9.58
CA ARG A 542 2.19 -6.88 9.11
C ARG A 542 1.29 -6.50 7.94
N PRO A 543 1.33 -7.21 6.80
CA PRO A 543 0.44 -6.93 5.66
C PRO A 543 -1.05 -6.93 6.04
N ALA A 544 -1.45 -7.86 6.92
CA ALA A 544 -2.81 -7.89 7.47
C ALA A 544 -3.17 -6.62 8.26
N ALA A 545 -2.23 -6.09 9.06
CA ALA A 545 -2.43 -4.86 9.81
C ALA A 545 -2.54 -3.64 8.87
N VAL A 546 -1.82 -3.64 7.74
CA VAL A 546 -1.95 -2.60 6.70
C VAL A 546 -3.32 -2.64 6.04
N ILE A 547 -3.82 -3.83 5.70
CA ILE A 547 -5.17 -3.99 5.12
C ILE A 547 -6.24 -3.58 6.14
N GLN A 548 -6.09 -3.99 7.40
CA GLN A 548 -6.99 -3.57 8.49
C GLN A 548 -6.96 -2.05 8.68
N ALA A 549 -5.78 -1.43 8.67
CA ALA A 549 -5.63 0.02 8.74
C ALA A 549 -6.30 0.72 7.55
N LEU A 550 -6.15 0.20 6.33
CA LEU A 550 -6.80 0.74 5.14
C LEU A 550 -8.33 0.59 5.23
N LEU A 551 -8.82 -0.56 5.68
CA LEU A 551 -10.25 -0.81 5.88
C LEU A 551 -10.82 0.16 6.93
N VAL A 552 -10.17 0.29 8.08
CA VAL A 552 -10.55 1.23 9.14
C VAL A 552 -10.54 2.66 8.61
N LEU A 553 -9.53 3.06 7.82
CA LEU A 553 -9.45 4.37 7.21
C LEU A 553 -10.65 4.62 6.27
N VAL A 554 -10.96 3.68 5.38
CA VAL A 554 -12.09 3.80 4.43
C VAL A 554 -13.40 3.89 5.19
N VAL A 555 -13.64 3.01 6.16
CA VAL A 555 -14.87 3.00 6.97
C VAL A 555 -15.01 4.32 7.74
N ALA A 556 -13.93 4.79 8.37
CA ALA A 556 -13.94 6.05 9.09
C ALA A 556 -14.22 7.24 8.16
N TYR A 557 -13.57 7.31 6.99
CA TYR A 557 -13.76 8.41 6.04
C TYR A 557 -15.18 8.43 5.46
N VAL A 558 -15.74 7.25 5.16
CA VAL A 558 -17.14 7.09 4.74
C VAL A 558 -18.07 7.53 5.86
N GLY A 559 -17.85 7.09 7.10
CA GLY A 559 -18.64 7.49 8.27
C GLY A 559 -18.65 9.01 8.49
N ILE A 560 -17.47 9.65 8.41
CA ILE A 560 -17.33 11.11 8.49
C ILE A 560 -18.08 11.79 7.34
N GLY A 561 -17.98 11.28 6.12
CA GLY A 561 -18.69 11.81 4.95
C GLY A 561 -20.21 11.71 5.08
N LEU A 562 -20.72 10.58 5.57
CA LEU A 562 -22.15 10.38 5.83
C LEU A 562 -22.64 11.31 6.93
N PHE A 563 -21.91 11.42 8.03
CA PHE A 563 -22.27 12.31 9.13
C PHE A 563 -22.22 13.78 8.71
N LYS A 564 -21.21 14.18 7.93
CA LYS A 564 -21.10 15.53 7.37
C LYS A 564 -22.29 15.86 6.46
N ARG A 565 -22.71 14.92 5.60
CA ARG A 565 -23.90 15.07 4.75
C ARG A 565 -25.19 15.18 5.57
N TRP A 566 -25.35 14.35 6.59
CA TRP A 566 -26.50 14.43 7.50
C TRP A 566 -26.52 15.78 8.22
N LEU A 567 -25.38 16.23 8.72
CA LEU A 567 -25.24 17.50 9.40
C LEU A 567 -25.58 18.69 8.49
N GLN A 568 -25.13 18.65 7.23
CA GLN A 568 -25.39 19.69 6.24
C GLN A 568 -26.85 19.72 5.76
N ASN A 569 -27.48 18.56 5.58
CA ASN A 569 -28.79 18.47 4.93
C ASN A 569 -29.96 18.43 5.92
N SER A 570 -29.74 17.96 7.15
CA SER A 570 -30.81 17.72 8.12
C SER A 570 -30.69 18.56 9.38
N TYR A 571 -29.48 18.77 9.92
CA TYR A 571 -29.30 19.45 11.21
C TYR A 571 -29.03 20.95 11.06
N LEU A 572 -27.95 21.35 10.38
CA LEU A 572 -27.54 22.76 10.23
C LEU A 572 -28.59 23.68 9.59
N PRO A 573 -29.42 23.23 8.62
CA PRO A 573 -30.48 24.07 8.05
C PRO A 573 -31.60 24.40 9.05
N THR A 574 -31.73 23.62 10.13
CA THR A 574 -32.73 23.89 11.18
C THR A 574 -32.23 24.89 12.23
N THR A 575 -30.97 25.29 12.15
CA THR A 575 -30.34 26.24 13.07
C THR A 575 -30.35 27.66 12.49
N SER A 576 -30.38 28.69 13.34
CA SER A 576 -30.30 30.11 12.95
C SER A 576 -28.88 30.56 12.55
N LEU A 577 -28.05 29.67 12.02
CA LEU A 577 -26.65 29.95 11.68
C LEU A 577 -26.54 30.47 10.24
N ASP A 578 -25.75 31.53 10.05
CA ASP A 578 -25.47 32.07 8.72
C ASP A 578 -24.70 31.05 7.85
N ALA A 579 -24.91 31.11 6.52
CA ALA A 579 -24.33 30.16 5.57
C ALA A 579 -22.79 30.03 5.69
N GLY A 580 -22.09 31.12 5.98
CA GLY A 580 -20.64 31.10 6.20
C GLY A 580 -20.24 30.26 7.42
N MET A 581 -20.99 30.36 8.53
CA MET A 581 -20.71 29.63 9.77
C MET A 581 -21.01 28.13 9.63
N GLN A 582 -22.07 27.78 8.89
CA GLN A 582 -22.37 26.38 8.56
C GLN A 582 -21.22 25.74 7.78
N VAL A 583 -20.69 26.42 6.76
CA VAL A 583 -19.56 25.94 5.97
C VAL A 583 -18.30 25.80 6.81
N SER A 584 -17.98 26.79 7.66
CA SER A 584 -16.83 26.73 8.57
C SER A 584 -16.92 25.59 9.59
N PHE A 585 -18.11 25.30 10.11
CA PHE A 585 -18.32 24.18 11.03
C PHE A 585 -18.13 22.83 10.32
N LEU A 586 -18.69 22.70 9.11
CA LEU A 586 -18.56 21.51 8.26
C LEU A 586 -17.12 21.24 7.81
N THR A 587 -16.31 22.29 7.58
CA THR A 587 -14.89 22.13 7.25
C THR A 587 -14.06 21.77 8.47
N LEU A 588 -14.28 22.42 9.62
CA LEU A 588 -13.58 22.11 10.87
C LEU A 588 -13.86 20.67 11.32
N PHE A 589 -15.13 20.24 11.30
CA PHE A 589 -15.51 18.87 11.61
C PHE A 589 -14.87 17.87 10.64
N GLY A 590 -14.80 18.21 9.35
CA GLY A 590 -14.14 17.38 8.34
C GLY A 590 -12.64 17.19 8.61
N TYR A 591 -11.93 18.26 9.00
CA TYR A 591 -10.51 18.18 9.36
C TYR A 591 -10.29 17.40 10.66
N ALA A 592 -11.07 17.68 11.71
CA ALA A 592 -11.00 16.94 12.97
C ALA A 592 -11.28 15.45 12.76
N GLY A 593 -12.36 15.12 12.04
CA GLY A 593 -12.70 13.74 11.68
C GLY A 593 -11.59 13.09 10.85
N GLY A 594 -11.01 13.80 9.88
CA GLY A 594 -9.90 13.28 9.07
C GLY A 594 -8.67 12.92 9.92
N VAL A 595 -8.29 13.77 10.87
CA VAL A 595 -7.20 13.49 11.83
C VAL A 595 -7.53 12.25 12.68
N THR A 596 -8.76 12.15 13.20
CA THR A 596 -9.20 10.98 13.97
C THR A 596 -9.20 9.70 13.14
N ALA A 597 -9.65 9.74 11.87
CA ALA A 597 -9.64 8.60 10.97
C ALA A 597 -8.22 8.09 10.69
N VAL A 598 -7.27 9.01 10.48
CA VAL A 598 -5.86 8.67 10.32
C VAL A 598 -5.28 8.08 11.61
N ALA A 599 -5.60 8.65 12.77
CA ALA A 599 -5.15 8.11 14.06
C ALA A 599 -5.68 6.69 14.32
N LEU A 600 -6.96 6.43 14.03
CA LEU A 600 -7.57 5.10 14.13
C LEU A 600 -6.93 4.10 13.16
N ALA A 601 -6.64 4.51 11.93
CA ALA A 601 -5.94 3.67 10.96
C ALA A 601 -4.51 3.33 11.41
N LEU A 602 -3.77 4.30 11.96
CA LEU A 602 -2.43 4.07 12.51
C LEU A 602 -2.45 3.15 13.74
N SER A 603 -3.47 3.28 14.59
CA SER A 603 -3.69 2.37 15.72
C SER A 603 -4.00 0.94 15.24
N ALA A 604 -4.85 0.79 14.24
CA ALA A 604 -5.14 -0.50 13.60
C ALA A 604 -3.91 -1.11 12.91
N ALA A 605 -2.97 -0.28 12.46
CA ALA A 605 -1.67 -0.72 11.94
C ALA A 605 -0.68 -1.18 13.03
N GLY A 606 -1.04 -1.06 14.32
CA GLY A 606 -0.17 -1.39 15.45
C GLY A 606 0.91 -0.35 15.74
N ILE A 607 0.78 0.87 15.21
CA ILE A 607 1.72 1.96 15.45
C ILE A 607 1.32 2.66 16.76
N GLY A 608 2.22 2.66 17.75
CA GLY A 608 1.99 3.29 19.04
C GLY A 608 1.64 4.78 18.90
N LEU A 609 0.42 5.14 19.33
CA LEU A 609 -0.11 6.51 19.29
C LEU A 609 0.72 7.48 20.14
N GLU A 610 1.51 6.98 21.08
CA GLU A 610 2.39 7.76 21.96
C GLU A 610 3.29 8.71 21.18
N ARG A 611 3.95 8.24 20.10
CA ARG A 611 4.86 9.08 19.30
C ARG A 611 4.15 10.22 18.58
N ILE A 612 2.92 9.96 18.13
CA ILE A 612 2.08 10.95 17.46
C ILE A 612 1.51 11.93 18.48
N ALA A 613 1.18 11.46 19.69
CA ALA A 613 0.66 12.26 20.78
C ALA A 613 1.64 13.38 21.18
N TRP A 614 2.95 13.15 21.14
CA TRP A 614 3.95 14.21 21.35
C TRP A 614 3.87 15.32 20.31
N VAL A 615 3.78 14.97 19.02
CA VAL A 615 3.66 15.95 17.92
C VAL A 615 2.32 16.68 18.00
N ALA A 616 1.23 15.95 18.26
CA ALA A 616 -0.11 16.51 18.43
C ALA A 616 -0.19 17.44 19.65
N SER A 617 0.52 17.15 20.74
CA SER A 617 0.58 17.99 21.93
C SER A 617 1.29 19.31 21.64
N ALA A 618 2.46 19.27 21.00
CA ALA A 618 3.19 20.48 20.61
C ALA A 618 2.38 21.34 19.63
N LEU A 619 1.74 20.70 18.64
CA LEU A 619 0.87 21.38 17.67
C LEU A 619 -0.37 22.01 18.35
N SER A 620 -0.99 21.30 19.30
CA SER A 620 -2.16 21.80 20.04
C SER A 620 -1.81 23.02 20.89
N VAL A 621 -0.63 23.00 21.54
CA VAL A 621 -0.11 24.16 22.28
C VAL A 621 0.12 25.34 21.33
N GLY A 622 0.76 25.12 20.18
CA GLY A 622 0.98 26.17 19.17
C GLY A 622 -0.32 26.77 18.62
N ILE A 623 -1.32 25.94 18.31
CA ILE A 623 -2.64 26.39 17.87
C ILE A 623 -3.36 27.14 19.00
N GLY A 624 -3.26 26.67 20.24
CA GLY A 624 -3.84 27.32 21.41
C GLY A 624 -3.31 28.73 21.62
N PHE A 625 -1.99 28.91 21.51
CA PHE A 625 -1.36 30.24 21.55
C PHE A 625 -1.82 31.13 20.39
N GLY A 626 -1.92 30.59 19.17
CA GLY A 626 -2.41 31.35 18.01
C GLY A 626 -3.88 31.77 18.12
N LEU A 627 -4.73 30.97 18.78
CA LEU A 627 -6.16 31.22 18.93
C LEU A 627 -6.51 32.05 20.18
N GLN A 628 -5.55 32.32 21.06
CA GLN A 628 -5.76 32.98 22.35
C GLN A 628 -6.57 34.28 22.23
N ALA A 629 -6.20 35.17 21.30
CA ALA A 629 -6.88 36.45 21.11
C ALA A 629 -8.33 36.29 20.59
N VAL A 630 -8.59 35.26 19.78
CA VAL A 630 -9.94 34.98 19.25
C VAL A 630 -10.84 34.43 20.36
N VAL A 631 -10.33 33.48 21.16
CA VAL A 631 -11.05 32.94 22.31
C VAL A 631 -11.32 34.02 23.35
N GLN A 632 -10.34 34.88 23.64
CA GLN A 632 -10.53 35.99 24.57
C GLN A 632 -11.68 36.90 24.14
N ASN A 633 -11.72 37.32 22.87
CA ASN A 633 -12.80 38.16 22.34
C ASN A 633 -14.17 37.46 22.38
N PHE A 634 -14.20 36.16 22.08
CA PHE A 634 -15.41 35.35 22.13
C PHE A 634 -15.96 35.27 23.56
N VAL A 635 -15.10 34.91 24.53
CA VAL A 635 -15.47 34.81 25.95
C VAL A 635 -15.91 36.18 26.48
N SER A 636 -15.18 37.25 26.14
CA SER A 636 -15.60 38.61 26.49
C SER A 636 -16.96 38.98 25.89
N GLY A 637 -17.25 38.56 24.65
CA GLY A 637 -18.58 38.74 24.05
C GLY A 637 -19.70 38.02 24.80
N LEU A 638 -19.47 36.78 25.23
CA LEU A 638 -20.43 36.04 26.07
C LEU A 638 -20.68 36.72 27.41
N ILE A 639 -19.62 37.21 28.06
CA ILE A 639 -19.71 37.96 29.32
C ILE A 639 -20.55 39.23 29.13
N LEU A 640 -20.30 40.02 28.08
CA LEU A 640 -21.09 41.22 27.78
C LEU A 640 -22.57 40.91 27.56
N LEU A 641 -22.91 39.79 26.91
CA LEU A 641 -24.29 39.38 26.67
C LEU A 641 -24.98 38.87 27.94
N ALA A 642 -24.24 38.18 28.81
CA ALA A 642 -24.73 37.59 30.05
C ALA A 642 -24.90 38.64 31.16
N GLU A 643 -23.85 39.39 31.45
CA GLU A 643 -23.82 40.37 32.54
C GLU A 643 -24.40 41.74 32.14
N ARG A 644 -24.43 42.04 30.84
CA ARG A 644 -24.98 43.28 30.26
C ARG A 644 -24.49 44.59 30.92
N PRO A 645 -23.16 44.79 31.11
CA PRO A 645 -22.62 46.05 31.63
C PRO A 645 -22.82 47.24 30.67
N VAL A 646 -23.01 46.93 29.38
CA VAL A 646 -23.39 47.87 28.32
C VAL A 646 -24.44 47.19 27.44
N LYS A 647 -25.39 47.97 26.91
CA LYS A 647 -26.49 47.47 26.08
C LYS A 647 -26.52 48.17 24.72
N VAL A 648 -27.15 47.52 23.75
CA VAL A 648 -27.43 48.15 22.44
C VAL A 648 -28.30 49.39 22.68
N GLY A 649 -27.85 50.54 22.17
CA GLY A 649 -28.45 51.85 22.42
C GLY A 649 -27.79 52.69 23.52
N ASP A 650 -26.89 52.11 24.32
CA ASP A 650 -26.12 52.88 25.30
C ASP A 650 -25.09 53.78 24.63
N TRP A 651 -24.91 54.98 25.20
CA TRP A 651 -23.81 55.87 24.83
C TRP A 651 -22.60 55.55 25.71
N VAL A 652 -21.54 55.06 25.07
CA VAL A 652 -20.30 54.65 25.74
C VAL A 652 -19.10 55.42 25.23
N SER A 653 -18.11 55.60 26.10
CA SER A 653 -16.79 56.14 25.78
C SER A 653 -15.71 55.14 26.23
N LEU A 654 -14.93 54.63 25.29
CA LEU A 654 -13.86 53.65 25.50
C LEU A 654 -12.66 53.98 24.63
N GLY A 655 -11.48 54.21 25.24
CA GLY A 655 -10.22 54.36 24.50
C GLY A 655 -10.19 55.51 23.48
N GLY A 656 -10.95 56.59 23.70
CA GLY A 656 -11.06 57.72 22.78
C GLY A 656 -12.14 57.57 21.70
N VAL A 657 -12.84 56.44 21.66
CA VAL A 657 -14.03 56.22 20.83
C VAL A 657 -15.26 56.49 21.68
N GLU A 658 -16.11 57.44 21.24
CA GLU A 658 -17.32 57.85 21.94
C GLU A 658 -18.52 57.83 20.99
N GLY A 659 -19.59 57.12 21.36
CA GLY A 659 -20.76 56.94 20.52
C GLY A 659 -21.76 55.91 21.03
N ASP A 660 -22.76 55.62 20.21
CA ASP A 660 -23.86 54.72 20.54
C ASP A 660 -23.56 53.27 20.13
N ILE A 661 -23.84 52.30 20.99
CA ILE A 661 -23.72 50.89 20.63
C ILE A 661 -24.82 50.50 19.64
N ARG A 662 -24.45 50.14 18.41
CA ARG A 662 -25.37 49.72 17.35
C ARG A 662 -25.69 48.23 17.44
N ARG A 663 -24.67 47.40 17.66
CA ARG A 663 -24.79 45.94 17.75
C ARG A 663 -23.63 45.35 18.54
N ILE A 664 -23.91 44.34 19.37
CA ILE A 664 -22.90 43.51 20.03
C ILE A 664 -22.83 42.18 19.28
N ASN A 665 -21.73 41.91 18.58
CA ASN A 665 -21.47 40.62 17.96
C ASN A 665 -20.60 39.75 18.88
N VAL A 666 -20.42 38.49 18.51
CA VAL A 666 -19.68 37.50 19.30
C VAL A 666 -18.22 37.90 19.59
N ARG A 667 -17.55 38.60 18.65
CA ARG A 667 -16.13 38.97 18.77
C ARG A 667 -15.85 40.46 18.91
N ALA A 668 -16.80 41.30 18.52
CA ALA A 668 -16.63 42.75 18.50
C ALA A 668 -17.98 43.45 18.65
N THR A 669 -17.93 44.68 19.16
CA THR A 669 -19.09 45.56 19.32
C THR A 669 -18.95 46.73 18.35
N GLU A 670 -20.04 47.06 17.66
CA GLU A 670 -20.12 48.15 16.71
C GLU A 670 -20.63 49.41 17.43
N ILE A 671 -19.81 50.46 17.44
CA ILE A 671 -20.14 51.77 18.01
C ILE A 671 -20.32 52.77 16.87
N GLN A 672 -21.47 53.44 16.81
CA GLN A 672 -21.73 54.52 15.87
C GLN A 672 -21.32 55.85 16.49
N MET A 673 -20.36 56.53 15.86
CA MET A 673 -19.88 57.84 16.30
C MET A 673 -20.84 58.98 15.88
N GLY A 674 -20.63 60.18 16.43
CA GLY A 674 -21.46 61.35 16.14
C GLY A 674 -21.45 61.79 14.66
N ASP A 675 -20.41 61.44 13.91
CA ASP A 675 -20.30 61.65 12.45
C ASP A 675 -21.00 60.54 11.62
N ARG A 676 -21.69 59.61 12.29
CA ARG A 676 -22.37 58.42 11.75
C ARG A 676 -21.46 57.30 11.25
N SER A 677 -20.14 57.43 11.37
CA SER A 677 -19.21 56.33 11.09
C SER A 677 -19.34 55.23 12.15
N THR A 678 -19.03 53.98 11.78
CA THR A 678 -19.09 52.82 12.69
C THR A 678 -17.70 52.32 13.01
N VAL A 679 -17.35 52.30 14.29
CA VAL A 679 -16.09 51.75 14.81
C VAL A 679 -16.35 50.35 15.37
N ILE A 680 -15.54 49.39 14.94
CA ILE A 680 -15.62 48.00 15.40
C ILE A 680 -14.58 47.83 16.51
N VAL A 681 -15.05 47.68 17.75
CA VAL A 681 -14.18 47.52 18.92
C VAL A 681 -14.18 46.05 19.37
N PRO A 682 -13.00 45.41 19.55
CA PRO A 682 -12.93 44.04 20.06
C PRO A 682 -13.58 43.92 21.43
N ASN A 683 -14.35 42.84 21.66
CA ASN A 683 -15.07 42.67 22.93
C ASN A 683 -14.13 42.56 24.13
N SER A 684 -12.91 42.06 23.93
CA SER A 684 -11.91 42.00 25.00
C SER A 684 -11.57 43.37 25.57
N GLU A 685 -11.68 44.44 24.80
CA GLU A 685 -11.40 45.80 25.28
C GLU A 685 -12.45 46.29 26.27
N PHE A 686 -13.71 45.91 26.12
CA PHE A 686 -14.78 46.29 27.06
C PHE A 686 -14.62 45.60 28.43
N ILE A 687 -13.91 44.48 28.48
CA ILE A 687 -13.66 43.72 29.71
C ILE A 687 -12.31 44.12 30.34
N THR A 688 -11.29 44.38 29.52
CA THR A 688 -9.92 44.64 29.99
C THR A 688 -9.59 46.12 30.19
N LYS A 689 -10.30 47.04 29.52
CA LYS A 689 -10.09 48.49 29.64
C LYS A 689 -11.27 49.16 30.34
N THR A 690 -11.04 50.34 30.92
CA THR A 690 -12.08 51.15 31.57
C THR A 690 -13.09 51.68 30.55
N VAL A 691 -14.37 51.35 30.74
CA VAL A 691 -15.49 51.81 29.91
C VAL A 691 -16.32 52.83 30.70
N ARG A 692 -16.57 54.01 30.12
CA ARG A 692 -17.54 54.97 30.66
C ARG A 692 -18.88 54.78 29.96
N ASN A 693 -19.88 54.23 30.66
CA ASN A 693 -21.25 54.18 30.15
C ASN A 693 -22.02 55.41 30.65
N VAL A 694 -22.40 56.29 29.72
CA VAL A 694 -23.02 57.59 30.02
C VAL A 694 -24.52 57.43 30.29
N THR A 695 -25.16 56.37 29.80
CA THR A 695 -26.63 56.20 29.83
C THR A 695 -27.13 55.03 30.69
N HIS A 696 -26.25 54.28 31.37
CA HIS A 696 -26.60 53.01 32.04
C HIS A 696 -27.71 53.08 33.10
N ALA A 697 -27.64 54.04 34.02
CA ALA A 697 -28.47 54.08 35.23
C ALA A 697 -29.39 55.31 35.34
N SER A 698 -28.88 56.49 34.97
CA SER A 698 -29.65 57.74 34.94
C SER A 698 -29.13 58.62 33.79
N PRO A 699 -29.87 58.77 32.69
CA PRO A 699 -29.41 59.48 31.51
C PRO A 699 -29.63 60.99 31.68
N LEU A 700 -29.11 61.58 32.75
CA LEU A 700 -29.11 63.04 32.94
C LEU A 700 -27.82 63.64 32.39
N GLY A 701 -27.93 64.68 31.58
CA GLY A 701 -26.78 65.36 31.00
C GLY A 701 -26.32 66.53 31.87
N LEU A 702 -25.12 66.47 32.44
CA LEU A 702 -24.57 67.59 33.20
C LEU A 702 -24.10 68.71 32.25
N VAL A 703 -24.82 69.83 32.24
CA VAL A 703 -24.42 71.07 31.58
C VAL A 703 -23.60 71.89 32.58
N GLN A 704 -22.30 72.04 32.31
CA GLN A 704 -21.39 72.86 33.13
C GLN A 704 -20.86 74.04 32.32
N ILE A 705 -20.96 75.25 32.89
CA ILE A 705 -20.40 76.47 32.34
C ILE A 705 -19.50 77.10 33.40
N LYS A 706 -18.21 77.24 33.04
CA LYS A 706 -17.24 78.01 33.82
C LYS A 706 -17.12 79.40 33.23
N LEU A 707 -17.37 80.42 34.03
CA LEU A 707 -17.41 81.81 33.60
C LEU A 707 -16.46 82.65 34.47
N PRO A 708 -15.35 83.16 33.91
CA PRO A 708 -14.50 84.12 34.59
C PRO A 708 -15.10 85.53 34.50
N LEU A 709 -15.34 86.18 35.64
CA LEU A 709 -15.76 87.58 35.73
C LEU A 709 -14.73 88.42 36.48
N PRO A 710 -14.52 89.72 36.16
CA PRO A 710 -13.53 90.56 36.85
C PRO A 710 -13.83 90.71 38.34
N LEU A 711 -12.80 90.92 39.17
CA LEU A 711 -12.90 91.20 40.61
C LEU A 711 -13.80 92.39 40.96
N SER A 712 -13.99 93.33 40.03
CA SER A 712 -14.88 94.49 40.21
C SER A 712 -16.36 94.15 40.12
N THR A 713 -16.71 92.91 39.78
CA THR A 713 -18.11 92.47 39.63
C THR A 713 -18.68 92.09 40.99
N ASP A 714 -19.89 92.55 41.30
CA ASP A 714 -20.63 92.08 42.48
C ASP A 714 -20.94 90.58 42.33
N ALA A 715 -20.36 89.79 43.23
CA ALA A 715 -20.43 88.33 43.17
C ALA A 715 -21.85 87.80 43.44
N GLU A 716 -22.64 88.48 44.28
CA GLU A 716 -24.01 88.07 44.58
C GLU A 716 -24.94 88.38 43.40
N ALA A 717 -24.81 89.57 42.82
CA ALA A 717 -25.56 89.95 41.62
C ALA A 717 -25.24 89.06 40.41
N ALA A 718 -23.96 88.73 40.20
CA ALA A 718 -23.54 87.83 39.14
C ALA A 718 -24.08 86.41 39.36
N ARG A 719 -23.99 85.88 40.59
CA ARG A 719 -24.55 84.57 40.95
C ARG A 719 -26.06 84.50 40.69
N ALA A 720 -26.81 85.52 41.11
CA ALA A 720 -28.26 85.59 40.92
C ALA A 720 -28.64 85.62 39.42
N LEU A 721 -27.93 86.39 38.60
CA LEU A 721 -28.16 86.49 37.16
C LEU A 721 -27.85 85.18 36.43
N ILE A 722 -26.72 84.55 36.76
CA ILE A 722 -26.32 83.26 36.17
C ILE A 722 -27.33 82.18 36.56
N LEU A 723 -27.74 82.13 37.83
CA LEU A 723 -28.73 81.18 38.32
C LEU A 723 -30.09 81.38 37.65
N ALA A 724 -30.57 82.63 37.54
CA ALA A 724 -31.80 82.95 36.83
C ALA A 724 -31.76 82.50 35.36
N THR A 725 -30.61 82.61 34.71
CA THR A 725 -30.44 82.16 33.31
C THR A 725 -30.55 80.64 33.17
N PHE A 726 -30.10 79.88 34.17
CA PHE A 726 -30.25 78.43 34.20
C PHE A 726 -31.68 78.00 34.55
N VAL A 727 -32.36 78.71 35.45
CA VAL A 727 -33.75 78.44 35.86
C VAL A 727 -34.76 78.79 34.75
N ASP A 728 -34.53 79.88 34.01
CA ASP A 728 -35.44 80.32 32.94
C ASP A 728 -35.35 79.46 31.67
N ASN A 729 -34.36 78.56 31.57
CA ASN A 729 -34.17 77.75 30.38
C ASN A 729 -35.06 76.49 30.44
N PRO A 730 -35.99 76.30 29.48
CA PRO A 730 -36.95 75.19 29.52
C PRO A 730 -36.32 73.80 29.36
N ASP A 731 -35.07 73.71 28.89
CA ASP A 731 -34.36 72.44 28.68
C ASP A 731 -33.51 72.00 29.89
N ILE A 732 -33.42 72.82 30.95
CA ILE A 732 -32.83 72.45 32.25
C ILE A 732 -33.91 71.89 33.17
N LEU A 733 -33.60 70.83 33.90
CA LEU A 733 -34.48 70.21 34.88
C LEU A 733 -34.48 70.97 36.21
N ASP A 734 -35.67 71.13 36.79
CA ASP A 734 -35.84 71.70 38.14
C ASP A 734 -35.33 70.76 39.25
N THR A 735 -35.31 69.45 38.96
CA THR A 735 -34.82 68.40 39.87
C THR A 735 -33.87 67.47 39.14
N PRO A 736 -32.56 67.44 39.43
CA PRO A 736 -31.85 68.22 40.46
C PRO A 736 -31.71 69.71 40.10
N ALA A 737 -31.92 70.59 41.08
CA ALA A 737 -31.92 72.03 40.87
C ALA A 737 -30.56 72.55 40.37
N PRO A 738 -30.56 73.54 39.45
CA PRO A 738 -29.33 74.16 38.98
C PRO A 738 -28.62 74.88 40.12
N SER A 739 -27.29 74.88 40.09
CA SER A 739 -26.48 75.51 41.13
C SER A 739 -25.38 76.36 40.51
N VAL A 740 -25.09 77.48 41.17
CA VAL A 740 -23.98 78.38 40.81
C VAL A 740 -23.11 78.53 42.04
N GLN A 741 -21.86 78.10 41.90
CA GLN A 741 -20.82 78.19 42.93
C GLN A 741 -19.71 79.12 42.44
N LEU A 742 -19.03 79.76 43.39
CA LEU A 742 -17.78 80.48 43.13
C LEU A 742 -16.63 79.51 43.42
N ASP A 743 -16.01 78.95 42.38
CA ASP A 743 -14.94 77.95 42.48
C ASP A 743 -13.66 78.55 43.12
N GLY A 744 -13.45 79.86 42.98
CA GLY A 744 -12.31 80.57 43.55
C GLY A 744 -12.03 81.91 42.86
N ILE A 745 -10.91 82.53 43.25
CA ILE A 745 -10.37 83.75 42.64
C ILE A 745 -9.04 83.39 41.96
N ASP A 746 -8.97 83.53 40.64
CA ASP A 746 -7.79 83.19 39.83
C ASP A 746 -7.44 84.33 38.86
N ASN A 747 -6.16 84.70 38.75
CA ASN A 747 -5.66 85.72 37.83
C ASN A 747 -6.46 87.04 37.79
N SER A 748 -6.93 87.54 38.95
CA SER A 748 -7.80 88.71 39.09
C SER A 748 -9.23 88.55 38.53
N TYR A 749 -9.73 87.32 38.47
CA TYR A 749 -11.09 86.96 38.10
C TYR A 749 -11.79 86.11 39.17
N LEU A 750 -13.07 86.35 39.37
CA LEU A 750 -14.02 85.49 40.07
C LEU A 750 -14.42 84.35 39.12
N MET A 751 -14.14 83.10 39.50
CA MET A 751 -14.44 81.91 38.70
C MET A 751 -15.80 81.33 39.10
N PHE A 752 -16.84 81.62 38.32
CA PHE A 752 -18.15 81.05 38.53
C PHE A 752 -18.29 79.70 37.82
N ASN A 753 -18.87 78.73 38.52
CA ASN A 753 -19.15 77.41 38.01
C ASN A 753 -20.65 77.13 38.14
N ALA A 754 -21.33 77.22 37.01
CA ALA A 754 -22.76 76.98 36.90
C ALA A 754 -23.01 75.57 36.37
N THR A 755 -23.80 74.80 37.10
CA THR A 755 -24.18 73.44 36.74
C THR A 755 -25.70 73.32 36.66
N GLY A 756 -26.18 72.62 35.63
CA GLY A 756 -27.58 72.26 35.46
C GLY A 756 -27.69 70.88 34.81
N TYR A 757 -28.78 70.16 35.07
CA TYR A 757 -29.02 68.85 34.48
C TYR A 757 -30.03 68.97 33.33
N ALA A 758 -29.68 68.39 32.19
CA ALA A 758 -30.57 68.23 31.04
C ALA A 758 -31.22 66.84 31.05
N SER A 759 -32.38 66.71 30.39
CA SER A 759 -33.14 65.45 30.22
C SER A 759 -32.38 64.35 29.47
N SER A 760 -31.32 64.71 28.73
CA SER A 760 -30.45 63.75 28.05
C SER A 760 -29.03 64.31 27.87
N PRO A 761 -27.97 63.50 28.05
CA PRO A 761 -26.60 63.84 27.69
C PRO A 761 -26.44 64.29 26.24
N ARG A 762 -27.32 63.82 25.33
CA ARG A 762 -27.27 64.12 23.89
C ARG A 762 -27.59 65.59 23.58
N LEU A 763 -28.37 66.22 24.45
CA LEU A 763 -28.82 67.60 24.30
C LEU A 763 -27.87 68.59 24.98
N THR A 764 -27.00 68.11 25.87
CA THR A 764 -26.11 68.93 26.71
C THR A 764 -25.28 69.93 25.91
N TYR A 765 -24.76 69.56 24.74
CA TYR A 765 -23.97 70.48 23.91
C TYR A 765 -24.83 71.65 23.37
N GLY A 766 -26.02 71.34 22.84
CA GLY A 766 -26.94 72.35 22.32
C GLY A 766 -27.43 73.29 23.42
N ILE A 767 -27.84 72.73 24.56
CA ILE A 767 -28.33 73.47 25.73
C ILE A 767 -27.24 74.37 26.31
N ARG A 768 -26.00 73.84 26.44
CA ARG A 768 -24.84 74.64 26.86
C ARG A 768 -24.61 75.83 25.94
N SER A 769 -24.69 75.61 24.63
CA SER A 769 -24.51 76.68 23.64
C SER A 769 -25.61 77.74 23.77
N SER A 770 -26.88 77.35 23.87
CA SER A 770 -27.98 78.29 24.07
C SER A 770 -27.86 79.09 25.36
N LEU A 771 -27.45 78.44 26.46
CA LEU A 771 -27.23 79.09 27.74
C LEU A 771 -26.08 80.08 27.68
N LEU A 772 -24.98 79.75 27.01
CA LEU A 772 -23.87 80.68 26.82
C LEU A 772 -24.31 81.93 26.04
N PHE A 773 -25.09 81.78 24.97
CA PHE A 773 -25.61 82.94 24.22
C PHE A 773 -26.54 83.81 25.06
N GLU A 774 -27.47 83.21 25.79
CA GLU A 774 -28.42 83.95 26.63
C GLU A 774 -27.72 84.61 27.82
N LEU A 775 -26.75 83.93 28.44
CA LEU A 775 -25.96 84.45 29.54
C LEU A 775 -25.11 85.65 29.09
N LEU A 776 -24.45 85.57 27.92
CA LEU A 776 -23.72 86.72 27.34
C LEU A 776 -24.64 87.91 27.04
N LYS A 777 -25.88 87.65 26.60
CA LYS A 777 -26.89 88.68 26.34
C LYS A 777 -27.35 89.36 27.64
N ARG A 778 -27.64 88.58 28.67
CA ARG A 778 -28.08 89.09 30.00
C ARG A 778 -26.98 89.84 30.73
N LEU A 779 -25.74 89.35 30.68
CA LEU A 779 -24.59 90.08 31.26
C LEU A 779 -24.36 91.43 30.60
N ARG A 780 -24.53 91.51 29.27
CA ARG A 780 -24.43 92.79 28.54
C ARG A 780 -25.56 93.75 28.92
N ALA A 781 -26.79 93.25 29.07
CA ALA A 781 -27.93 94.07 29.45
C ALA A 781 -27.85 94.61 30.88
N ALA A 782 -27.18 93.88 31.79
CA ALA A 782 -26.93 94.28 33.17
C ALA A 782 -25.65 95.13 33.34
N GLU A 783 -25.01 95.56 32.25
CA GLU A 783 -23.73 96.30 32.23
C GLU A 783 -22.60 95.66 33.06
N MET A 784 -22.66 94.33 33.27
CA MET A 784 -21.63 93.62 34.01
C MET A 784 -20.37 93.47 33.14
N PRO A 785 -19.19 93.84 33.64
CA PRO A 785 -17.97 93.81 32.84
C PRO A 785 -17.62 92.36 32.52
N ILE A 786 -17.60 92.02 31.23
CA ILE A 786 -17.04 90.75 30.77
C ILE A 786 -15.53 90.90 30.72
N SER A 787 -14.83 89.93 31.31
CA SER A 787 -13.37 89.82 31.33
C SER A 787 -12.75 90.08 29.96
N LYS A 788 -11.96 91.16 29.84
CA LYS A 788 -11.06 91.40 28.70
C LYS A 788 -9.66 90.98 29.13
N PRO A 789 -8.89 90.26 28.30
CA PRO A 789 -7.52 89.87 28.66
C PRO A 789 -6.72 91.11 29.05
N SER A 790 -6.12 91.09 30.25
CA SER A 790 -5.29 92.18 30.75
C SER A 790 -3.96 92.19 30.01
N THR A 791 -3.76 93.14 29.09
CA THR A 791 -2.45 93.39 28.48
C THR A 791 -1.60 94.18 29.48
N MET A 792 -0.63 93.51 30.12
CA MET A 792 0.39 94.20 30.91
C MET A 792 1.37 94.88 29.93
N VAL A 793 1.30 96.21 29.80
CA VAL A 793 2.29 96.99 29.04
C VAL A 793 3.45 97.31 29.98
N LEU A 794 4.57 96.61 29.80
CA LEU A 794 5.80 96.88 30.54
C LEU A 794 6.49 98.11 29.92
N SER A 795 6.35 99.29 30.53
CA SER A 795 7.08 100.49 30.09
C SER A 795 8.53 100.41 30.59
N THR A 796 9.46 100.05 29.71
CA THR A 796 10.90 100.24 29.96
C THR A 796 11.22 101.74 29.92
N LEU A 797 11.67 102.33 31.03
CA LEU A 797 12.22 103.69 31.04
C LEU A 797 13.44 103.78 30.10
N PRO A 798 13.64 104.88 29.35
CA PRO A 798 14.73 104.97 28.38
C PRO A 798 16.08 105.04 29.09
N ALA A 799 17.01 104.18 28.66
CA ALA A 799 18.41 104.26 29.03
C ALA A 799 19.03 105.58 28.55
N THR A 800 19.48 106.41 29.50
CA THR A 800 20.40 107.52 29.22
C THR A 800 21.73 106.96 28.71
N SER A 801 22.25 107.63 27.69
CA SER A 801 23.35 107.28 26.79
C SER A 801 24.69 106.85 27.40
N ALA A 802 25.28 105.84 26.74
CA ALA A 802 26.70 105.64 26.44
C ALA A 802 27.70 105.29 27.55
N ILE A 803 28.06 103.99 27.62
CA ILE A 803 29.45 103.54 27.77
C ILE A 803 29.70 102.44 26.72
N ALA A 804 30.80 102.60 25.98
CA ALA A 804 31.29 101.70 24.92
C ALA A 804 31.76 100.32 25.48
N PRO A 805 31.98 99.29 24.62
CA PRO A 805 31.97 97.89 25.03
C PRO A 805 33.35 97.37 25.51
N GLU A 806 33.33 96.47 26.51
CA GLU A 806 34.41 95.52 26.81
C GLU A 806 33.83 94.09 26.89
N PRO A 807 34.64 93.03 26.65
CA PRO A 807 34.23 91.87 25.88
C PRO A 807 33.58 90.77 26.71
N ALA A 808 32.82 89.93 26.01
CA ALA A 808 32.11 88.77 26.51
C ALA A 808 32.96 87.81 27.35
N PRO A 809 32.45 87.31 28.49
CA PRO A 809 32.86 86.03 29.02
C PRO A 809 32.12 84.90 28.28
N ALA A 810 32.90 83.92 27.82
CA ALA A 810 32.46 82.75 27.07
C ALA A 810 31.36 81.94 27.78
N ALA A 811 30.44 81.41 26.99
CA ALA A 811 29.37 80.54 27.43
C ALA A 811 29.92 79.24 28.07
N PRO A 812 29.37 78.78 29.21
CA PRO A 812 29.69 77.45 29.72
C PRO A 812 29.07 76.39 28.79
N PRO A 813 29.80 75.28 28.51
CA PRO A 813 29.34 74.24 27.61
C PRO A 813 28.20 73.41 28.23
N VAL A 814 27.28 73.01 27.36
CA VAL A 814 26.22 72.03 27.62
C VAL A 814 26.87 70.66 27.92
N PRO A 815 26.54 69.98 29.03
CA PRO A 815 27.03 68.62 29.26
C PRO A 815 26.39 67.64 28.28
N PRO A 816 27.15 66.69 27.70
CA PRO A 816 26.59 65.66 26.84
C PRO A 816 25.83 64.64 27.70
N LEU A 817 24.59 64.33 27.31
CA LEU A 817 23.96 63.08 27.71
C LEU A 817 24.75 61.95 27.05
N THR A 818 25.46 61.22 27.90
CA THR A 818 26.10 59.94 27.56
C THR A 818 25.05 58.93 27.12
N SER A 819 25.51 58.07 26.20
CA SER A 819 25.00 56.72 25.86
C SER A 819 24.23 55.99 26.95
#